data_AF-A0A534L2N4-F1
#
_entry.id   AF-A0A534L2N4-F1
#
_cell.length_a   1.000
_cell.length_b   1.000
_cell.length_c   1.000
_cell.angle_alpha   90.00
_cell.angle_beta   90.00
_cell.angle_gamma   90.00
#
_symmetry.space_group_name_H-M   'P 1'
#
loop_
_entity.id
_entity.type
_entity.pdbx_description
1 polymer ?
#
loop_
_entity_poly.entity_id
_entity_poly.type
_entity_poly.pdbx_seq_one_letter_code
_entity_poly.pdbx_strand_id
1 'polypeptide(L)'
;MLEARGADRMFTFAAAGDIGGTKNSISTLTRLGHSNASLFLALGDLSYGGTGSEAAWCNLVISTAGSQLPFELIAGSHEDNGPDGLIDNFVQCLPDRTGGVQGLYGKQYYFDYPQTSPLVRFILISPGLTFTNGGKYSYAVGSANFMWLSSAIDGARSNGIPWVVVGMHELCISSDANACTVGQDLTDLLIDKRVDLVLQGNSHTYQRSKELTCALRTLFIPECISGAGSPGTYTKGAGTVFVVAGTAGKSISPINPTDSENAYFARTMGSETTGLGYGFVSYTLTPNNLYIQTSFSGAQSDSARIITGPGSVPTPPPTIAGSSFSFASTGRFARTADTAATLNRIASSGTDFALANGDFSYGGAGSEPAWCSFVTSRVGASYAFELVAGDHEDNGPDGLIDNYAACLPDHFGSLTGVYAKQYYFDYPATSPTARMISISPGLTFTNGGSYAYKVGTSNLAWLITAIDGARASGIPWVIVAMHMTCFGTGPNPCAVGQDLVDVLTAKRVDLVLQAQDGLYQRTKQLTCGIRTLYVSQCVGLDGSATQPYRRGSGTVFVTEGMGGKGIELSNTADPELPYFAETMGKGTVGAGFGFVKYTVTPDHITAQTSFANSYSDTFSIVGVPSADFAFSPDSPIVGDSVSFTASVFGGAPPYTFAWDFGDGTGAAGGAALHTYGAPGTFNVALMVTDVGGAAARRVVKSILVAAAPLVADFAFSPDSPIAGDPVAFTPSVAGGVSPYTLSWDFGDESSASGDAVAHVYGSAGTFDVTLTVLDSGGASTTIVKSVTVAPTPLVADFTVDPASPGEGDIVAFVASANGGTGPFSFAWDFGDGSVDSGPSTTHVYVAGAYTVTLIVTDSGGGTFSVSKTVTVARLTQS
;
A
#
# COMPACT_ATOMS: atom_id res chain seq x y z
N MET A 1 25.70 22.60 4.92
CA MET A 1 26.91 21.95 4.40
C MET A 1 26.55 21.24 3.11
N LEU A 2 27.05 21.76 1.98
CA LEU A 2 27.09 21.07 0.69
C LEU A 2 28.39 20.26 0.68
N GLU A 3 28.31 18.93 0.62
CA GLU A 3 29.23 18.05 -0.11
C GLU A 3 28.90 16.57 0.12
N ALA A 4 28.38 15.92 -0.91
CA ALA A 4 28.97 14.70 -1.49
C ALA A 4 28.31 14.49 -2.85
N ARG A 5 29.09 14.67 -3.93
CA ARG A 5 28.73 14.13 -5.24
C ARG A 5 28.53 12.62 -5.04
N GLY A 6 27.32 12.13 -5.34
CA GLY A 6 26.96 10.73 -5.14
C GLY A 6 27.96 9.80 -5.82
N ALA A 7 28.66 8.99 -5.03
CA ALA A 7 29.22 7.75 -5.55
C ALA A 7 28.06 6.98 -6.21
N ASP A 8 28.25 6.49 -7.44
CA ASP A 8 27.27 5.65 -8.12
C ASP A 8 26.89 4.48 -7.21
N ARG A 9 25.69 4.55 -6.62
CA ARG A 9 25.16 3.50 -5.77
C ARG A 9 24.95 2.27 -6.65
N MET A 10 25.80 1.27 -6.45
CA MET A 10 25.78 0.05 -7.24
C MET A 10 26.01 -1.17 -6.35
N PHE A 11 25.28 -2.25 -6.60
CA PHE A 11 25.58 -3.56 -6.04
C PHE A 11 25.17 -4.66 -7.03
N THR A 12 25.66 -5.88 -6.77
CA THR A 12 25.32 -7.07 -7.56
C THR A 12 24.61 -8.07 -6.67
N PHE A 13 23.52 -8.68 -7.13
CA PHE A 13 22.97 -9.91 -6.51
C PHE A 13 23.02 -11.06 -7.51
N ALA A 14 22.93 -12.29 -7.02
CA ALA A 14 22.84 -13.47 -7.86
C ALA A 14 21.57 -14.26 -7.55
N ALA A 15 21.04 -15.02 -8.51
CA ALA A 15 19.88 -15.87 -8.30
C ALA A 15 19.95 -17.15 -9.14
N ALA A 16 19.48 -18.25 -8.57
CA ALA A 16 19.19 -19.52 -9.24
C ALA A 16 18.33 -20.42 -8.35
N GLY A 17 17.60 -21.35 -8.96
CA GLY A 17 16.85 -22.42 -8.28
C GLY A 17 17.44 -23.80 -8.58
N ASP A 18 16.82 -24.84 -8.02
CA ASP A 18 17.06 -26.23 -8.42
C ASP A 18 18.49 -26.69 -8.11
N ILE A 19 18.91 -26.39 -6.87
CA ILE A 19 20.31 -26.48 -6.44
C ILE A 19 20.69 -27.93 -6.20
N GLY A 20 20.05 -28.61 -5.26
CA GLY A 20 20.40 -29.95 -4.80
C GLY A 20 21.78 -30.06 -4.15
N GLY A 21 22.27 -31.29 -3.99
CA GLY A 21 23.58 -31.62 -3.39
C GLY A 21 24.55 -32.33 -4.35
N THR A 22 24.48 -32.05 -5.66
CA THR A 22 25.30 -32.73 -6.67
C THR A 22 26.69 -32.10 -6.79
N LYS A 23 27.60 -32.74 -7.56
CA LYS A 23 28.90 -32.12 -7.92
C LYS A 23 28.73 -30.80 -8.67
N ASN A 24 27.66 -30.66 -9.45
CA ASN A 24 27.36 -29.42 -10.16
C ASN A 24 26.89 -28.34 -9.18
N SER A 25 26.06 -28.70 -8.19
CA SER A 25 25.64 -27.80 -7.11
C SER A 25 26.84 -27.24 -6.36
N ILE A 26 27.78 -28.10 -5.96
CA ILE A 26 29.02 -27.70 -5.28
C ILE A 26 29.85 -26.76 -6.16
N SER A 27 29.96 -27.07 -7.46
CA SER A 27 30.67 -26.24 -8.43
C SER A 27 30.04 -24.86 -8.58
N THR A 28 28.71 -24.78 -8.61
CA THR A 28 27.93 -23.54 -8.66
C THR A 28 28.09 -22.71 -7.38
N LEU A 29 27.91 -23.32 -6.21
CA LEU A 29 28.06 -22.65 -4.91
C LEU A 29 29.49 -22.17 -4.67
N THR A 30 30.49 -22.95 -5.11
CA THR A 30 31.89 -22.52 -5.07
C THR A 30 32.13 -21.30 -5.97
N ARG A 31 31.57 -21.27 -7.19
CA ARG A 31 31.63 -20.07 -8.05
C ARG A 31 30.93 -18.87 -7.41
N LEU A 32 29.80 -19.10 -6.76
CA LEU A 32 29.05 -18.05 -6.06
C LEU A 32 29.88 -17.45 -4.92
N GLY A 33 30.55 -18.27 -4.11
CA GLY A 33 31.41 -17.80 -3.01
C GLY A 33 32.64 -17.01 -3.46
N HIS A 34 33.05 -17.13 -4.73
CA HIS A 34 34.11 -16.32 -5.34
C HIS A 34 33.58 -15.15 -6.18
N SER A 35 32.26 -14.97 -6.24
CA SER A 35 31.63 -13.88 -6.99
C SER A 35 31.63 -12.56 -6.19
N ASN A 36 31.27 -11.46 -6.85
CA ASN A 36 31.05 -10.16 -6.21
C ASN A 36 29.59 -9.94 -5.76
N ALA A 37 28.78 -11.00 -5.70
CA ALA A 37 27.38 -10.90 -5.27
C ALA A 37 27.31 -10.48 -3.80
N SER A 38 26.51 -9.44 -3.52
CA SER A 38 26.22 -8.96 -2.18
C SER A 38 25.16 -9.79 -1.46
N LEU A 39 24.32 -10.50 -2.22
CA LEU A 39 23.36 -11.49 -1.74
C LEU A 39 23.04 -12.50 -2.85
N PHE A 40 22.55 -13.66 -2.46
CA PHE A 40 22.03 -14.69 -3.36
C PHE A 40 20.55 -14.96 -3.08
N LEU A 41 19.74 -15.06 -4.12
CA LEU A 41 18.33 -15.48 -4.04
C LEU A 41 18.22 -16.94 -4.50
N ALA A 42 17.91 -17.84 -3.58
CA ALA A 42 17.68 -19.25 -3.87
C ALA A 42 16.21 -19.46 -4.26
N LEU A 43 15.95 -19.68 -5.54
CA LEU A 43 14.61 -19.69 -6.16
C LEU A 43 13.90 -21.06 -6.01
N GLY A 44 13.87 -21.60 -4.80
CA GLY A 44 13.23 -22.88 -4.46
C GLY A 44 13.94 -24.12 -4.98
N ASP A 45 13.46 -25.27 -4.53
CA ASP A 45 14.02 -26.61 -4.75
C ASP A 45 15.48 -26.70 -4.30
N LEU A 46 15.62 -26.69 -2.98
CA LEU A 46 16.89 -26.51 -2.28
C LEU A 46 17.69 -27.80 -2.26
N SER A 47 17.25 -28.80 -1.48
CA SER A 47 18.07 -29.99 -1.22
C SER A 47 17.75 -31.20 -2.10
N TYR A 48 16.48 -31.36 -2.48
CA TYR A 48 15.90 -32.61 -3.01
C TYR A 48 16.17 -33.85 -2.12
N GLY A 49 16.34 -33.63 -0.82
CA GLY A 49 16.53 -34.67 0.18
C GLY A 49 15.38 -34.64 1.18
N GLY A 50 15.02 -35.79 1.75
CA GLY A 50 13.87 -35.84 2.65
C GLY A 50 14.02 -35.01 3.93
N THR A 51 12.89 -34.75 4.59
CA THR A 51 12.85 -34.09 5.91
C THR A 51 13.87 -34.73 6.87
N GLY A 52 14.68 -33.88 7.51
CA GLY A 52 15.82 -34.24 8.35
C GLY A 52 17.18 -34.05 7.68
N SER A 53 17.24 -33.80 6.37
CA SER A 53 18.49 -33.55 5.63
C SER A 53 18.85 -32.07 5.48
N GLU A 54 17.98 -31.15 5.88
CA GLU A 54 18.07 -29.71 5.63
C GLU A 54 19.32 -29.10 6.28
N ALA A 55 19.62 -29.46 7.53
CA ALA A 55 20.81 -28.95 8.23
C ALA A 55 22.12 -29.36 7.54
N ALA A 56 22.19 -30.58 6.98
CA ALA A 56 23.36 -31.02 6.23
C ALA A 56 23.52 -30.24 4.92
N TRP A 57 22.42 -29.93 4.25
CA TRP A 57 22.43 -29.11 3.04
C TRP A 57 22.79 -27.65 3.34
N CYS A 58 22.26 -27.06 4.42
CA CYS A 58 22.67 -25.73 4.90
C CYS A 58 24.19 -25.67 5.18
N ASN A 59 24.74 -26.70 5.84
CA ASN A 59 26.18 -26.80 6.08
C ASN A 59 26.99 -26.89 4.77
N LEU A 60 26.47 -27.61 3.76
CA LEU A 60 27.07 -27.64 2.44
C LEU A 60 27.12 -26.24 1.82
N VAL A 61 26.01 -25.49 1.84
CA VAL A 61 25.96 -24.10 1.35
C VAL A 61 26.96 -23.21 2.08
N ILE A 62 26.93 -23.20 3.41
CA ILE A 62 27.82 -22.38 4.25
C ILE A 62 29.29 -22.70 3.98
N SER A 63 29.63 -23.99 3.85
CA SER A 63 31.01 -24.43 3.63
C SER A 63 31.54 -24.16 2.22
N THR A 64 30.66 -23.96 1.23
CA THR A 64 31.03 -23.79 -0.19
C THR A 64 30.88 -22.36 -0.69
N ALA A 65 29.74 -21.71 -0.43
CA ALA A 65 29.49 -20.31 -0.80
C ALA A 65 30.05 -19.32 0.25
N GLY A 66 30.37 -19.81 1.45
CA GLY A 66 30.94 -19.03 2.53
C GLY A 66 29.89 -18.48 3.49
N SER A 67 30.25 -18.40 4.77
CA SER A 67 29.35 -18.02 5.85
C SER A 67 29.00 -16.54 5.91
N GLN A 68 29.48 -15.70 4.99
CA GLN A 68 29.27 -14.24 5.01
C GLN A 68 28.26 -13.76 3.97
N LEU A 69 28.00 -14.56 2.92
CA LEU A 69 27.03 -14.21 1.89
C LEU A 69 25.60 -14.36 2.44
N PRO A 70 24.76 -13.31 2.40
CA PRO A 70 23.32 -13.45 2.59
C PRO A 70 22.74 -14.40 1.53
N PHE A 71 22.07 -15.45 1.99
CA PHE A 71 21.57 -16.53 1.15
C PHE A 71 20.06 -16.63 1.37
N GLU A 72 19.32 -15.84 0.61
CA GLU A 72 17.91 -15.58 0.83
C GLU A 72 17.04 -16.66 0.19
N LEU A 73 16.11 -17.22 0.97
CA LEU A 73 15.38 -18.44 0.60
C LEU A 73 13.93 -18.15 0.21
N ILE A 74 13.45 -18.81 -0.84
CA ILE A 74 12.02 -18.99 -1.10
C ILE A 74 11.73 -20.48 -1.36
N ALA A 75 10.58 -21.00 -0.90
CA ALA A 75 10.23 -22.41 -1.06
C ALA A 75 9.86 -22.74 -2.51
N GLY A 76 10.33 -23.90 -2.96
CA GLY A 76 9.86 -24.58 -4.17
C GLY A 76 8.95 -25.77 -3.85
N SER A 77 8.56 -26.49 -4.90
CA SER A 77 7.65 -27.63 -4.80
C SER A 77 8.20 -28.78 -3.95
N HIS A 78 9.52 -28.84 -3.78
CA HIS A 78 10.19 -29.82 -2.93
C HIS A 78 10.28 -29.41 -1.45
N GLU A 79 9.82 -28.20 -1.05
CA GLU A 79 9.89 -27.72 0.34
C GLU A 79 8.52 -27.49 1.01
N ASP A 80 7.41 -27.83 0.34
CA ASP A 80 6.07 -27.42 0.76
C ASP A 80 5.40 -28.38 1.78
N ASN A 81 5.47 -29.69 1.55
CA ASN A 81 4.69 -30.70 2.27
C ASN A 81 5.53 -31.80 2.95
N GLY A 82 6.86 -31.76 2.89
CA GLY A 82 7.78 -32.57 3.70
C GLY A 82 8.53 -33.76 3.05
N PRO A 83 8.11 -34.40 1.94
CA PRO A 83 8.84 -35.49 1.30
C PRO A 83 10.27 -35.12 0.89
N ASP A 84 10.52 -33.87 0.51
CA ASP A 84 11.85 -33.38 0.07
C ASP A 84 12.36 -32.20 0.92
N GLY A 85 11.85 -32.15 2.16
CA GLY A 85 12.21 -31.16 3.17
C GLY A 85 11.05 -30.23 3.52
N LEU A 86 11.25 -29.45 4.58
CA LEU A 86 10.33 -28.40 4.98
C LEU A 86 11.06 -27.06 4.98
N ILE A 87 10.49 -26.06 4.30
CA ILE A 87 11.07 -24.71 4.27
C ILE A 87 11.37 -24.16 5.68
N ASP A 88 10.51 -24.48 6.66
CA ASP A 88 10.65 -24.05 8.05
C ASP A 88 11.92 -24.61 8.74
N ASN A 89 12.50 -25.70 8.23
CA ASN A 89 13.78 -26.24 8.71
C ASN A 89 14.97 -25.55 8.01
N PHE A 90 14.85 -25.24 6.72
CA PHE A 90 15.91 -24.53 5.99
C PHE A 90 16.13 -23.12 6.53
N VAL A 91 15.06 -22.39 6.82
CA VAL A 91 15.15 -21.02 7.37
C VAL A 91 15.76 -20.97 8.77
N GLN A 92 15.75 -22.08 9.52
CA GLN A 92 16.42 -22.16 10.82
C GLN A 92 17.94 -22.20 10.67
N CYS A 93 18.46 -22.92 9.66
CA CYS A 93 19.90 -23.06 9.43
C CYS A 93 20.48 -22.02 8.45
N LEU A 94 19.65 -21.38 7.64
CA LEU A 94 19.99 -20.24 6.79
C LEU A 94 18.93 -19.13 6.98
N PRO A 95 19.01 -18.38 8.10
CA PRO A 95 18.06 -17.28 8.37
C PRO A 95 18.34 -16.07 7.47
N ASP A 96 17.35 -15.16 7.40
CA ASP A 96 17.52 -13.84 6.75
C ASP A 96 18.75 -13.12 7.30
N ARG A 97 19.53 -12.52 6.39
CA ARG A 97 20.68 -11.69 6.73
C ARG A 97 20.67 -10.32 6.06
N THR A 98 19.61 -10.01 5.32
CA THR A 98 19.42 -8.70 4.70
C THR A 98 18.72 -7.73 5.64
N GLY A 99 17.89 -8.24 6.56
CA GLY A 99 17.12 -7.48 7.55
C GLY A 99 16.00 -6.62 6.93
N GLY A 100 15.07 -6.15 7.78
CA GLY A 100 13.94 -5.35 7.31
C GLY A 100 12.87 -6.15 6.56
N VAL A 101 12.92 -7.48 6.64
CA VAL A 101 11.97 -8.41 6.05
C VAL A 101 10.54 -8.12 6.55
N GLN A 102 9.61 -8.04 5.60
CA GLN A 102 8.17 -7.92 5.83
C GLN A 102 7.48 -9.17 5.28
N GLY A 103 6.78 -9.91 6.13
CA GLY A 103 6.10 -11.16 5.77
C GLY A 103 6.74 -12.39 6.41
N LEU A 104 6.49 -13.56 5.82
CA LEU A 104 6.96 -14.86 6.29
C LEU A 104 8.15 -15.31 5.45
N TYR A 105 9.35 -15.20 6.03
CA TYR A 105 10.60 -15.61 5.41
C TYR A 105 10.54 -17.06 4.90
N GLY A 106 11.01 -17.31 3.67
CA GLY A 106 10.91 -18.61 3.02
C GLY A 106 9.58 -18.91 2.31
N LYS A 107 8.50 -18.16 2.56
CA LYS A 107 7.16 -18.45 1.98
C LYS A 107 6.57 -17.29 1.19
N GLN A 108 6.53 -16.11 1.79
CA GLN A 108 6.04 -14.87 1.16
C GLN A 108 6.55 -13.68 1.95
N TYR A 109 7.50 -12.95 1.39
CA TYR A 109 8.10 -11.81 2.07
C TYR A 109 8.73 -10.83 1.09
N TYR A 110 8.98 -9.61 1.55
CA TYR A 110 9.77 -8.65 0.80
C TYR A 110 10.77 -7.93 1.70
N PHE A 111 11.80 -7.38 1.08
CA PHE A 111 12.77 -6.50 1.74
C PHE A 111 13.33 -5.50 0.73
N ASP A 112 13.81 -4.38 1.26
CA ASP A 112 14.35 -3.26 0.49
C ASP A 112 15.88 -3.26 0.62
N TYR A 113 16.60 -3.18 -0.50
CA TYR A 113 18.06 -3.29 -0.51
C TYR A 113 18.76 -2.19 -1.33
N PRO A 114 19.86 -1.61 -0.81
CA PRO A 114 20.26 -1.64 0.61
C PRO A 114 19.18 -1.00 1.52
N GLN A 115 19.13 -1.36 2.80
CA GLN A 115 18.10 -0.84 3.72
C GLN A 115 18.08 0.69 3.79
N THR A 116 19.25 1.32 3.73
CA THR A 116 19.38 2.79 3.70
C THR A 116 19.37 3.28 2.26
N SER A 117 18.29 3.96 1.87
CA SER A 117 18.03 4.43 0.50
C SER A 117 18.04 3.29 -0.54
N PRO A 118 16.99 2.47 -0.54
CA PRO A 118 16.95 1.27 -1.36
C PRO A 118 16.97 1.57 -2.86
N LEU A 119 17.72 0.74 -3.59
CA LEU A 119 17.68 0.71 -5.05
C LEU A 119 16.63 -0.26 -5.57
N VAL A 120 16.33 -1.31 -4.80
CA VAL A 120 15.40 -2.36 -5.22
C VAL A 120 14.56 -2.84 -4.06
N ARG A 121 13.30 -3.18 -4.35
CA ARG A 121 12.48 -4.06 -3.52
C ARG A 121 12.52 -5.46 -4.10
N PHE A 122 12.97 -6.43 -3.31
CA PHE A 122 12.82 -7.85 -3.60
C PHE A 122 11.54 -8.35 -2.97
N ILE A 123 10.68 -8.99 -3.75
CA ILE A 123 9.44 -9.63 -3.29
C ILE A 123 9.53 -11.10 -3.63
N LEU A 124 9.66 -11.97 -2.63
CA LEU A 124 9.78 -13.41 -2.82
C LEU A 124 8.47 -14.11 -2.45
N ILE A 125 7.98 -14.95 -3.35
CA ILE A 125 6.67 -15.61 -3.26
C ILE A 125 6.73 -17.10 -3.62
N SER A 126 5.91 -17.90 -2.95
CA SER A 126 5.75 -19.34 -3.20
C SER A 126 4.35 -19.67 -3.76
N PRO A 127 4.05 -19.30 -5.01
CA PRO A 127 2.72 -19.45 -5.58
C PRO A 127 2.37 -20.91 -5.83
N GLY A 128 1.11 -21.27 -5.58
CA GLY A 128 0.59 -22.62 -5.83
C GLY A 128 0.93 -23.66 -4.77
N LEU A 129 1.92 -23.39 -3.91
CA LEU A 129 2.40 -24.32 -2.89
C LEU A 129 1.46 -24.44 -1.69
N THR A 130 1.46 -25.60 -1.03
CA THR A 130 0.65 -25.87 0.16
C THR A 130 1.53 -26.26 1.33
N PHE A 131 1.61 -25.40 2.34
CA PHE A 131 2.46 -25.63 3.50
C PHE A 131 1.70 -26.35 4.62
N THR A 132 2.35 -27.35 5.22
CA THR A 132 1.83 -28.15 6.35
C THR A 132 1.25 -27.29 7.49
N ASN A 133 1.85 -26.13 7.77
CA ASN A 133 1.41 -25.17 8.80
C ASN A 133 1.06 -23.78 8.25
N GLY A 134 0.59 -23.68 7.00
CA GLY A 134 0.31 -22.38 6.36
C GLY A 134 -0.80 -22.37 5.30
N GLY A 135 -1.33 -23.54 4.93
CA GLY A 135 -2.33 -23.65 3.88
C GLY A 135 -1.77 -23.36 2.48
N LYS A 136 -2.66 -23.18 1.51
CA LYS A 136 -2.30 -22.94 0.10
C LYS A 136 -2.03 -21.46 -0.16
N TYR A 137 -0.90 -21.17 -0.79
CA TYR A 137 -0.53 -19.82 -1.22
C TYR A 137 -1.07 -19.57 -2.63
N SER A 138 -2.34 -19.21 -2.70
CA SER A 138 -3.03 -18.92 -3.97
C SER A 138 -2.82 -17.47 -4.38
N TYR A 139 -2.47 -17.25 -5.64
CA TYR A 139 -2.36 -15.92 -6.25
C TYR A 139 -3.42 -15.71 -7.33
N ALA A 140 -4.59 -16.36 -7.18
CA ALA A 140 -5.76 -16.02 -7.98
C ALA A 140 -6.26 -14.61 -7.65
N VAL A 141 -6.90 -13.93 -8.61
CA VAL A 141 -7.47 -12.59 -8.39
C VAL A 141 -8.37 -12.58 -7.15
N GLY A 142 -8.19 -11.58 -6.28
CA GLY A 142 -8.96 -11.40 -5.05
C GLY A 142 -8.49 -12.24 -3.86
N SER A 143 -7.54 -13.16 -4.03
CA SER A 143 -6.94 -13.88 -2.90
C SER A 143 -6.08 -12.97 -2.02
N ALA A 144 -5.89 -13.37 -0.76
CA ALA A 144 -5.08 -12.61 0.19
C ALA A 144 -3.62 -12.46 -0.29
N ASN A 145 -3.01 -13.53 -0.85
CA ASN A 145 -1.64 -13.45 -1.33
C ASN A 145 -1.51 -12.60 -2.60
N PHE A 146 -2.51 -12.61 -3.49
CA PHE A 146 -2.57 -11.71 -4.65
C PHE A 146 -2.63 -10.25 -4.22
N MET A 147 -3.53 -9.89 -3.30
CA MET A 147 -3.64 -8.53 -2.78
C MET A 147 -2.36 -8.08 -2.06
N TRP A 148 -1.75 -8.98 -1.27
CA TRP A 148 -0.48 -8.72 -0.61
C TRP A 148 0.64 -8.42 -1.61
N LEU A 149 0.78 -9.23 -2.66
CA LEU A 149 1.80 -9.04 -3.70
C LEU A 149 1.59 -7.73 -4.44
N SER A 150 0.35 -7.45 -4.86
CA SER A 150 0.00 -6.17 -5.49
C SER A 150 0.39 -5.00 -4.58
N SER A 151 0.07 -5.06 -3.28
CA SER A 151 0.41 -4.01 -2.34
C SER A 151 1.92 -3.87 -2.12
N ALA A 152 2.68 -4.96 -2.11
CA ALA A 152 4.13 -4.93 -1.96
C ALA A 152 4.81 -4.23 -3.16
N ILE A 153 4.33 -4.52 -4.37
CA ILE A 153 4.78 -3.87 -5.63
C ILE A 153 4.41 -2.38 -5.61
N ASP A 154 3.14 -2.05 -5.36
CA ASP A 154 2.65 -0.67 -5.32
C ASP A 154 3.37 0.14 -4.25
N GLY A 155 3.66 -0.47 -3.10
CA GLY A 155 4.42 0.13 -2.00
C GLY A 155 5.87 0.45 -2.35
N ALA A 156 6.52 -0.34 -3.22
CA ALA A 156 7.87 -0.01 -3.68
C ALA A 156 7.83 1.24 -4.56
N ARG A 157 6.85 1.30 -5.47
CA ARG A 157 6.67 2.45 -6.36
C ARG A 157 6.30 3.72 -5.58
N SER A 158 5.44 3.60 -4.57
CA SER A 158 5.08 4.73 -3.70
C SER A 158 6.26 5.30 -2.93
N ASN A 159 7.18 4.43 -2.52
CA ASN A 159 8.37 4.81 -1.77
C ASN A 159 9.52 5.28 -2.68
N GLY A 160 9.27 5.42 -3.99
CA GLY A 160 10.26 5.88 -4.96
C GLY A 160 11.43 4.90 -5.16
N ILE A 161 11.23 3.62 -4.85
CA ILE A 161 12.27 2.59 -5.01
C ILE A 161 12.49 2.35 -6.51
N PRO A 162 13.72 2.51 -7.03
CA PRO A 162 13.97 2.43 -8.45
C PRO A 162 13.53 1.10 -9.08
N TRP A 163 13.86 -0.03 -8.48
CA TRP A 163 13.61 -1.35 -9.07
C TRP A 163 12.67 -2.19 -8.22
N VAL A 164 11.82 -2.98 -8.89
CA VAL A 164 11.01 -4.03 -8.26
C VAL A 164 11.37 -5.35 -8.92
N VAL A 165 11.85 -6.28 -8.11
CA VAL A 165 12.21 -7.64 -8.52
C VAL A 165 11.31 -8.62 -7.78
N VAL A 166 10.62 -9.48 -8.52
CA VAL A 166 9.81 -10.55 -7.92
C VAL A 166 10.49 -11.89 -8.16
N GLY A 167 10.76 -12.65 -7.11
CA GLY A 167 11.36 -13.98 -7.20
C GLY A 167 10.40 -15.06 -6.73
N MET A 168 10.35 -16.17 -7.46
CA MET A 168 9.51 -17.32 -7.14
C MET A 168 10.12 -18.60 -7.69
N HIS A 169 9.58 -19.74 -7.27
CA HIS A 169 10.01 -21.03 -7.81
C HIS A 169 9.19 -21.42 -9.03
N GLU A 170 7.87 -21.52 -8.85
CA GLU A 170 6.93 -21.94 -9.87
C GLU A 170 6.76 -20.92 -11.00
N LEU A 171 6.37 -21.41 -12.18
CA LEU A 171 6.27 -20.62 -13.40
C LEU A 171 4.99 -20.89 -14.18
N CYS A 172 4.61 -19.92 -15.02
CA CYS A 172 3.44 -20.02 -15.88
C CYS A 172 3.79 -20.04 -17.37
N ILE A 173 4.84 -19.31 -17.76
CA ILE A 173 5.37 -19.28 -19.12
C ILE A 173 6.76 -19.92 -19.15
N SER A 174 7.00 -20.82 -20.10
CA SER A 174 8.28 -21.51 -20.26
C SER A 174 8.46 -22.07 -21.68
N SER A 175 9.70 -22.20 -22.09
CA SER A 175 10.12 -22.90 -23.31
C SER A 175 10.20 -24.43 -23.17
N ASP A 176 9.82 -25.00 -22.02
CA ASP A 176 9.74 -26.45 -21.81
C ASP A 176 8.31 -26.91 -21.52
N ALA A 177 8.11 -28.22 -21.31
CA ALA A 177 6.78 -28.82 -21.21
C ALA A 177 6.08 -28.60 -19.85
N ASN A 178 6.53 -27.64 -19.04
CA ASN A 178 5.93 -27.38 -17.74
C ASN A 178 4.51 -26.79 -17.85
N ALA A 179 3.65 -27.17 -16.91
CA ALA A 179 2.31 -26.61 -16.82
C ALA A 179 2.32 -25.31 -16.03
N CYS A 180 1.45 -24.34 -16.38
CA CYS A 180 1.17 -23.21 -15.50
C CYS A 180 0.34 -23.69 -14.31
N THR A 181 1.04 -24.14 -13.28
CA THR A 181 0.49 -24.63 -12.01
C THR A 181 0.00 -23.48 -11.12
N VAL A 182 0.52 -22.27 -11.35
CA VAL A 182 0.23 -21.06 -10.55
C VAL A 182 -0.98 -20.27 -11.02
N GLY A 183 -1.47 -20.51 -12.24
CA GLY A 183 -2.56 -19.77 -12.88
C GLY A 183 -2.10 -18.49 -13.60
N GLN A 184 -2.90 -18.07 -14.60
CA GLN A 184 -2.62 -16.91 -15.46
C GLN A 184 -2.66 -15.58 -14.70
N ASP A 185 -3.52 -15.47 -13.67
CA ASP A 185 -3.74 -14.28 -12.86
C ASP A 185 -2.45 -13.67 -12.29
N LEU A 186 -1.51 -14.51 -11.84
CA LEU A 186 -0.23 -14.05 -11.28
C LEU A 186 0.65 -13.43 -12.36
N THR A 187 0.78 -14.09 -13.51
CA THR A 187 1.58 -13.58 -14.64
C THR A 187 1.00 -12.25 -15.13
N ASP A 188 -0.32 -12.16 -15.27
CA ASP A 188 -0.99 -10.93 -15.66
C ASP A 188 -0.73 -9.82 -14.64
N LEU A 189 -0.85 -10.08 -13.34
CA LEU A 189 -0.59 -9.08 -12.31
C LEU A 189 0.84 -8.51 -12.42
N LEU A 190 1.84 -9.38 -12.58
CA LEU A 190 3.24 -8.96 -12.64
C LEU A 190 3.51 -8.08 -13.88
N ILE A 191 2.91 -8.44 -15.01
CA ILE A 191 3.01 -7.69 -16.27
C ILE A 191 2.23 -6.37 -16.19
N ASP A 192 0.97 -6.40 -15.73
CA ASP A 192 0.11 -5.23 -15.57
C ASP A 192 0.74 -4.20 -14.63
N LYS A 193 1.37 -4.66 -13.55
CA LYS A 193 2.08 -3.82 -12.57
C LYS A 193 3.45 -3.36 -13.05
N ARG A 194 3.89 -3.76 -14.24
CA ARG A 194 5.20 -3.41 -14.82
C ARG A 194 6.33 -3.72 -13.83
N VAL A 195 6.32 -4.94 -13.28
CA VAL A 195 7.46 -5.44 -12.50
C VAL A 195 8.68 -5.43 -13.41
N ASP A 196 9.81 -4.90 -12.93
CA ASP A 196 10.98 -4.69 -13.80
C ASP A 196 11.61 -6.04 -14.21
N LEU A 197 11.67 -6.97 -13.25
CA LEU A 197 12.29 -8.28 -13.43
C LEU A 197 11.59 -9.34 -12.58
N VAL A 198 11.26 -10.46 -13.20
CA VAL A 198 10.70 -11.65 -12.53
C VAL A 198 11.71 -12.79 -12.64
N LEU A 199 11.99 -13.45 -11.52
CA LEU A 199 12.98 -14.52 -11.38
C LEU A 199 12.31 -15.83 -10.99
N GLN A 200 12.62 -16.90 -11.69
CA GLN A 200 11.95 -18.20 -11.57
C GLN A 200 12.96 -19.37 -11.52
N GLY A 201 12.56 -20.46 -10.85
CA GLY A 201 13.27 -21.75 -10.82
C GLY A 201 12.45 -22.81 -11.58
N ASN A 202 12.25 -23.98 -10.96
CA ASN A 202 11.39 -25.13 -11.33
C ASN A 202 11.73 -25.77 -12.68
N SER A 203 11.67 -25.00 -13.76
CA SER A 203 12.20 -25.44 -15.03
C SER A 203 13.72 -25.52 -14.94
N HIS A 204 14.24 -26.75 -15.06
CA HIS A 204 15.66 -27.05 -15.08
C HIS A 204 16.35 -26.58 -16.38
N THR A 205 16.19 -25.31 -16.73
CA THR A 205 16.71 -24.67 -17.95
C THR A 205 17.12 -23.24 -17.61
N TYR A 206 17.82 -22.60 -18.53
CA TYR A 206 17.95 -21.15 -18.51
C TYR A 206 17.08 -20.54 -19.59
N GLN A 207 16.27 -19.55 -19.25
CA GLN A 207 15.43 -18.82 -20.20
C GLN A 207 15.39 -17.35 -19.82
N ARG A 208 15.48 -16.46 -20.81
CA ARG A 208 15.24 -15.02 -20.61
C ARG A 208 14.21 -14.55 -21.63
N SER A 209 13.11 -14.01 -21.14
CA SER A 209 12.04 -13.51 -22.00
C SER A 209 12.48 -12.26 -22.76
N LYS A 210 11.78 -11.95 -23.85
CA LYS A 210 11.66 -10.59 -24.37
C LYS A 210 10.92 -9.73 -23.34
N GLU A 211 10.82 -8.43 -23.57
CA GLU A 211 10.08 -7.55 -22.66
C GLU A 211 8.58 -7.66 -22.95
N LEU A 212 7.81 -8.10 -21.96
CA LEU A 212 6.43 -8.54 -22.14
C LEU A 212 5.42 -7.52 -21.60
N THR A 213 4.39 -7.21 -22.39
CA THR A 213 3.21 -6.38 -22.03
C THR A 213 1.94 -7.20 -21.84
N CYS A 214 2.00 -8.47 -22.21
CA CYS A 214 1.08 -9.55 -21.88
C CYS A 214 1.83 -10.87 -22.09
N ALA A 215 1.31 -11.99 -21.63
CA ALA A 215 1.82 -13.31 -21.99
C ALA A 215 0.75 -14.34 -21.66
N LEU A 216 0.40 -15.22 -22.59
CA LEU A 216 -0.56 -16.29 -22.31
C LEU A 216 0.11 -17.65 -22.43
N ARG A 217 -0.34 -18.59 -21.60
CA ARG A 217 0.02 -19.99 -21.76
C ARG A 217 -0.55 -20.58 -23.05
N THR A 218 0.20 -21.43 -23.73
CA THR A 218 -0.18 -22.16 -24.97
C THR A 218 -0.48 -21.30 -26.19
N LEU A 219 -0.30 -19.98 -26.11
CA LEU A 219 -0.54 -19.06 -27.22
C LEU A 219 0.53 -17.97 -27.26
N PHE A 220 1.25 -17.90 -28.37
CA PHE A 220 2.13 -16.77 -28.63
C PHE A 220 1.39 -15.63 -29.31
N ILE A 221 1.45 -14.46 -28.67
CA ILE A 221 0.92 -13.20 -29.20
C ILE A 221 2.13 -12.28 -29.48
N PRO A 222 2.51 -12.06 -30.75
CA PRO A 222 3.65 -11.22 -31.11
C PRO A 222 3.61 -9.80 -30.52
N GLU A 223 2.41 -9.22 -30.42
CA GLU A 223 2.15 -7.86 -29.94
C GLU A 223 2.38 -7.69 -28.44
N CYS A 224 2.49 -8.79 -27.70
CA CYS A 224 2.88 -8.74 -26.30
C CYS A 224 4.37 -8.39 -26.10
N ILE A 225 5.17 -8.26 -27.17
CA ILE A 225 6.58 -7.91 -27.08
C ILE A 225 6.73 -6.39 -27.24
N SER A 226 7.04 -5.66 -26.17
CA SER A 226 7.43 -4.23 -26.24
C SER A 226 8.89 -4.03 -26.65
N GLY A 227 9.73 -5.04 -26.39
CA GLY A 227 11.16 -4.97 -26.63
C GLY A 227 11.72 -6.36 -26.95
N ALA A 228 12.29 -6.52 -28.13
CA ALA A 228 12.89 -7.79 -28.57
C ALA A 228 14.14 -8.20 -27.76
N GLY A 229 14.65 -7.30 -26.90
CA GLY A 229 15.85 -7.57 -26.12
C GLY A 229 17.08 -7.81 -26.98
N SER A 230 17.14 -7.22 -28.18
CA SER A 230 18.24 -7.34 -29.14
C SER A 230 18.91 -5.97 -29.36
N PRO A 231 20.23 -5.83 -29.13
CA PRO A 231 21.22 -6.86 -28.83
C PRO A 231 21.40 -7.14 -27.31
N GLY A 232 20.32 -7.12 -26.53
CA GLY A 232 20.35 -7.29 -25.06
C GLY A 232 20.00 -6.01 -24.30
N THR A 233 19.19 -5.11 -24.87
CA THR A 233 18.74 -3.89 -24.19
C THR A 233 17.21 -3.85 -24.12
N TYR A 234 16.70 -3.47 -22.96
CA TYR A 234 15.29 -3.31 -22.60
C TYR A 234 15.05 -1.93 -22.02
N THR A 235 13.80 -1.47 -22.00
CA THR A 235 13.42 -0.13 -21.57
C THR A 235 12.58 -0.22 -20.30
N LYS A 236 13.11 0.30 -19.18
CA LYS A 236 12.40 0.26 -17.90
C LYS A 236 10.97 0.81 -18.04
N GLY A 237 9.99 0.02 -17.58
CA GLY A 237 8.57 0.35 -17.60
C GLY A 237 7.83 0.01 -18.91
N ALA A 238 8.52 -0.36 -19.99
CA ALA A 238 7.88 -0.73 -21.24
C ALA A 238 7.22 -2.13 -21.18
N GLY A 239 7.71 -3.01 -20.31
CA GLY A 239 7.14 -4.32 -20.00
C GLY A 239 7.98 -5.05 -18.94
N THR A 240 7.61 -6.30 -18.65
CA THR A 240 8.28 -7.14 -17.66
C THR A 240 9.23 -8.13 -18.33
N VAL A 241 10.41 -8.32 -17.74
CA VAL A 241 11.37 -9.34 -18.18
C VAL A 241 11.34 -10.52 -17.21
N PHE A 242 11.12 -11.72 -17.72
CA PHE A 242 11.16 -12.98 -16.97
C PHE A 242 12.50 -13.67 -17.20
N VAL A 243 13.08 -14.21 -16.13
CA VAL A 243 14.27 -15.05 -16.18
C VAL A 243 14.01 -16.34 -15.40
N VAL A 244 14.08 -17.46 -16.10
CA VAL A 244 14.07 -18.81 -15.53
C VAL A 244 15.52 -19.25 -15.36
N ALA A 245 15.88 -19.65 -14.15
CA ALA A 245 17.25 -19.98 -13.76
C ALA A 245 17.32 -21.23 -12.87
N GLY A 246 16.66 -22.32 -13.26
CA GLY A 246 16.77 -23.63 -12.61
C GLY A 246 18.04 -24.39 -13.00
N THR A 247 19.19 -23.70 -12.96
CA THR A 247 20.47 -24.22 -13.51
C THR A 247 21.53 -24.47 -12.45
N ALA A 248 21.17 -24.43 -11.15
CA ALA A 248 22.16 -24.41 -10.10
C ALA A 248 22.85 -25.77 -9.87
N GLY A 249 22.17 -26.91 -10.08
CA GLY A 249 22.89 -28.18 -9.99
C GLY A 249 22.14 -29.50 -10.10
N LYS A 250 20.82 -29.57 -9.96
CA LYS A 250 20.11 -30.87 -9.92
C LYS A 250 20.18 -31.63 -11.24
N SER A 251 19.71 -31.02 -12.32
CA SER A 251 19.85 -31.50 -13.71
C SER A 251 19.56 -30.34 -14.68
N ILE A 252 19.71 -30.57 -15.99
CA ILE A 252 19.23 -29.66 -17.03
C ILE A 252 18.29 -30.45 -17.93
N SER A 253 17.08 -29.92 -18.14
CA SER A 253 16.03 -30.48 -18.99
C SER A 253 16.12 -29.94 -20.43
N PRO A 254 15.51 -30.61 -21.42
CA PRO A 254 15.48 -30.11 -22.78
C PRO A 254 14.48 -28.96 -22.97
N ILE A 255 14.77 -28.06 -23.91
CA ILE A 255 13.78 -27.13 -24.46
C ILE A 255 12.82 -27.90 -25.38
N ASN A 256 11.53 -27.56 -25.35
CA ASN A 256 10.56 -28.07 -26.31
C ASN A 256 10.56 -27.14 -27.55
N PRO A 257 11.18 -27.51 -28.68
CA PRO A 257 11.31 -26.60 -29.82
C PRO A 257 9.99 -26.27 -30.52
N THR A 258 8.94 -27.06 -30.28
CA THR A 258 7.60 -26.86 -30.84
C THR A 258 6.67 -26.07 -29.93
N ASP A 259 7.14 -25.67 -28.74
CA ASP A 259 6.34 -24.87 -27.84
C ASP A 259 6.02 -23.50 -28.45
N SER A 260 4.74 -23.12 -28.39
CA SER A 260 4.30 -21.80 -28.84
C SER A 260 5.01 -20.69 -28.09
N GLU A 261 5.30 -20.90 -26.80
CA GLU A 261 5.85 -19.87 -25.91
C GLU A 261 7.32 -19.55 -26.20
N ASN A 262 8.02 -20.38 -26.98
CA ASN A 262 9.42 -20.13 -27.38
C ASN A 262 9.63 -18.74 -27.97
N ALA A 263 8.63 -18.21 -28.68
CA ALA A 263 8.72 -16.90 -29.29
C ALA A 263 8.65 -15.73 -28.27
N TYR A 264 8.22 -15.98 -27.02
CA TYR A 264 8.37 -15.03 -25.92
C TYR A 264 9.81 -14.96 -25.40
N PHE A 265 10.64 -15.97 -25.63
CA PHE A 265 12.01 -16.00 -25.11
C PHE A 265 13.02 -15.39 -26.08
N ALA A 266 13.87 -14.51 -25.55
CA ALA A 266 15.00 -13.92 -26.27
C ALA A 266 16.20 -14.87 -26.28
N ARG A 267 16.35 -15.67 -25.21
CA ARG A 267 17.41 -16.67 -25.03
C ARG A 267 16.88 -17.87 -24.26
N THR A 268 17.36 -19.05 -24.63
CA THR A 268 17.07 -20.32 -23.96
C THR A 268 18.33 -21.19 -23.94
N MET A 269 18.43 -22.07 -22.95
CA MET A 269 19.44 -23.12 -22.86
C MET A 269 18.84 -24.33 -22.13
N GLY A 270 18.82 -25.45 -22.83
CA GLY A 270 18.43 -26.77 -22.32
C GLY A 270 19.51 -27.83 -22.54
N SER A 271 19.18 -29.08 -22.24
CA SER A 271 20.10 -30.22 -22.29
C SER A 271 20.71 -30.48 -23.68
N GLU A 272 20.02 -30.06 -24.73
CA GLU A 272 20.43 -30.14 -26.14
C GLU A 272 21.39 -29.01 -26.55
N THR A 273 21.60 -28.01 -25.70
CA THR A 273 22.43 -26.85 -26.03
C THR A 273 23.92 -27.20 -25.94
N THR A 274 24.62 -27.14 -27.07
CA THR A 274 26.07 -27.37 -27.12
C THR A 274 26.81 -26.41 -26.20
N GLY A 275 27.64 -26.93 -25.30
CA GLY A 275 28.43 -26.12 -24.37
C GLY A 275 27.62 -25.59 -23.17
N LEU A 276 26.46 -26.19 -22.86
CA LEU A 276 25.70 -25.88 -21.65
C LEU A 276 26.56 -25.96 -20.37
N GLY A 277 26.09 -25.32 -19.31
CA GLY A 277 26.73 -25.40 -18.01
C GLY A 277 25.77 -25.04 -16.88
N TYR A 278 26.16 -25.44 -15.67
CA TYR A 278 25.43 -25.15 -14.45
C TYR A 278 25.95 -23.86 -13.82
N GLY A 279 25.08 -23.10 -13.17
CA GLY A 279 25.48 -21.89 -12.47
C GLY A 279 24.31 -21.04 -12.03
N PHE A 280 24.52 -19.72 -12.04
CA PHE A 280 23.55 -18.73 -11.62
C PHE A 280 23.59 -17.51 -12.54
N VAL A 281 22.61 -16.63 -12.38
CA VAL A 281 22.56 -15.34 -13.09
C VAL A 281 22.88 -14.22 -12.09
N SER A 282 23.78 -13.33 -12.49
CA SER A 282 24.15 -12.13 -11.74
C SER A 282 23.41 -10.92 -12.27
N TYR A 283 23.01 -10.05 -11.35
CA TYR A 283 22.25 -8.85 -11.61
C TYR A 283 22.94 -7.65 -10.97
N THR A 284 23.43 -6.71 -11.76
CA THR A 284 24.11 -5.51 -11.26
C THR A 284 23.22 -4.30 -11.42
N LEU A 285 22.89 -3.64 -10.32
CA LEU A 285 21.91 -2.55 -10.28
C LEU A 285 22.60 -1.22 -9.99
N THR A 286 22.22 -0.20 -10.75
CA THR A 286 22.39 1.22 -10.45
C THR A 286 21.00 1.88 -10.43
N PRO A 287 20.81 3.15 -10.03
CA PRO A 287 19.49 3.79 -10.11
C PRO A 287 18.84 3.73 -11.51
N ASN A 288 19.66 3.65 -12.56
CA ASN A 288 19.24 3.82 -13.96
C ASN A 288 19.46 2.58 -14.83
N ASN A 289 20.22 1.59 -14.35
CA ASN A 289 20.52 0.38 -15.12
C ASN A 289 20.38 -0.87 -14.25
N LEU A 290 19.81 -1.92 -14.83
CA LEU A 290 19.87 -3.28 -14.31
C LEU A 290 20.55 -4.15 -15.36
N TYR A 291 21.74 -4.66 -15.07
CA TYR A 291 22.48 -5.57 -15.95
C TYR A 291 22.21 -7.02 -15.57
N ILE A 292 22.09 -7.90 -16.55
CA ILE A 292 21.87 -9.35 -16.41
C ILE A 292 23.07 -10.05 -17.03
N GLN A 293 23.68 -10.99 -16.32
CA GLN A 293 24.83 -11.75 -16.79
C GLN A 293 24.82 -13.18 -16.27
N THR A 294 24.85 -14.18 -17.14
CA THR A 294 24.97 -15.58 -16.71
C THR A 294 26.38 -15.92 -16.26
N SER A 295 26.51 -16.75 -15.23
CA SER A 295 27.77 -17.27 -14.69
C SER A 295 27.77 -18.80 -14.67
N PHE A 296 27.88 -19.42 -15.85
CA PHE A 296 27.81 -20.88 -16.02
C PHE A 296 29.19 -21.53 -16.12
N SER A 297 29.29 -22.82 -15.77
CA SER A 297 30.51 -23.63 -15.95
C SER A 297 30.82 -23.95 -17.42
N GLY A 298 29.83 -23.79 -18.30
CA GLY A 298 29.90 -24.13 -19.72
C GLY A 298 30.32 -22.95 -20.58
N ALA A 299 30.40 -23.17 -21.89
CA ALA A 299 30.71 -22.12 -22.85
C ALA A 299 29.51 -21.22 -23.16
N GLN A 300 28.29 -21.63 -22.81
CA GLN A 300 27.08 -20.83 -22.99
C GLN A 300 27.08 -19.62 -22.04
N SER A 301 26.77 -18.46 -22.62
CA SER A 301 26.67 -17.20 -21.88
C SER A 301 25.58 -16.31 -22.46
N ASP A 302 24.94 -15.55 -21.59
CA ASP A 302 23.97 -14.54 -21.97
C ASP A 302 24.16 -13.25 -21.15
N SER A 303 23.87 -12.11 -21.78
CA SER A 303 23.91 -10.80 -21.17
C SER A 303 22.81 -9.88 -21.70
N ALA A 304 22.28 -9.04 -20.81
CA ALA A 304 21.31 -8.03 -21.16
C ALA A 304 21.33 -6.86 -20.17
N ARG A 305 20.58 -5.80 -20.45
CA ARG A 305 20.35 -4.69 -19.54
C ARG A 305 18.97 -4.06 -19.70
N ILE A 306 18.39 -3.59 -18.61
CA ILE A 306 17.19 -2.75 -18.57
C ILE A 306 17.66 -1.33 -18.23
N ILE A 307 17.34 -0.36 -19.09
CA ILE A 307 17.77 1.04 -18.95
C ILE A 307 16.58 1.97 -18.73
N THR A 308 16.73 2.96 -17.86
CA THR A 308 15.78 4.08 -17.78
C THR A 308 15.87 4.92 -19.05
N GLY A 309 14.76 5.13 -19.76
CA GLY A 309 14.68 6.14 -20.81
C GLY A 309 14.90 7.56 -20.25
N PRO A 310 15.13 8.57 -21.11
CA PRO A 310 15.29 9.95 -20.66
C PRO A 310 14.00 10.45 -19.98
N GLY A 311 14.01 10.48 -18.64
CA GLY A 311 13.10 11.22 -17.77
C GLY A 311 11.63 10.82 -17.80
N SER A 312 11.22 9.92 -16.90
CA SER A 312 9.90 10.03 -16.28
C SER A 312 10.01 9.74 -14.79
N VAL A 313 9.76 10.77 -13.99
CA VAL A 313 9.45 10.66 -12.57
C VAL A 313 8.10 9.95 -12.47
N PRO A 314 7.89 8.99 -11.54
CA PRO A 314 6.56 8.45 -11.31
C PRO A 314 5.62 9.58 -10.90
N THR A 315 4.69 9.93 -11.78
CA THR A 315 3.60 10.85 -11.46
C THR A 315 2.67 10.19 -10.43
N PRO A 316 2.03 10.98 -9.53
CA PRO A 316 0.91 10.50 -8.73
C PRO A 316 -0.13 9.85 -9.63
N PRO A 317 -0.90 8.85 -9.16
CA PRO A 317 -1.98 8.27 -9.96
C PRO A 317 -2.86 9.42 -10.47
N PRO A 318 -3.15 9.47 -11.78
CA PRO A 318 -3.88 10.59 -12.35
C PRO A 318 -5.23 10.69 -11.66
N THR A 319 -5.60 11.90 -11.24
CA THR A 319 -7.01 12.27 -11.09
C THR A 319 -7.68 11.85 -12.40
N ILE A 320 -8.63 10.91 -12.32
CA ILE A 320 -9.31 10.37 -13.50
C ILE A 320 -10.14 11.51 -14.10
N ALA A 321 -9.55 12.24 -15.05
CA ALA A 321 -10.20 13.33 -15.76
C ALA A 321 -11.01 12.75 -16.92
N GLY A 322 -12.31 12.98 -16.93
CA GLY A 322 -13.23 12.51 -17.97
C GLY A 322 -14.61 13.09 -17.73
N SER A 323 -15.33 13.45 -18.80
CA SER A 323 -16.72 13.86 -18.73
C SER A 323 -17.65 12.66 -18.85
N SER A 324 -18.79 12.71 -18.15
CA SER A 324 -19.81 11.66 -18.28
C SER A 324 -20.54 11.76 -19.61
N PHE A 325 -20.93 10.63 -20.18
CA PHE A 325 -21.80 10.55 -21.35
C PHE A 325 -22.71 9.32 -21.29
N SER A 326 -23.60 9.17 -22.26
CA SER A 326 -24.43 7.98 -22.43
C SER A 326 -24.66 7.64 -23.90
N PHE A 327 -24.79 6.35 -24.19
CA PHE A 327 -25.08 5.87 -25.54
C PHE A 327 -26.09 4.73 -25.53
N ALA A 328 -26.82 4.59 -26.63
CA ALA A 328 -27.70 3.45 -26.87
C ALA A 328 -26.95 2.39 -27.70
N SER A 329 -27.21 1.11 -27.49
CA SER A 329 -26.78 0.09 -28.44
C SER A 329 -27.78 -1.05 -28.59
N THR A 330 -27.89 -1.53 -29.83
CA THR A 330 -28.65 -2.72 -30.24
C THR A 330 -28.32 -3.07 -31.69
N GLY A 331 -28.70 -4.27 -32.15
CA GLY A 331 -28.60 -4.71 -33.54
C GLY A 331 -29.83 -5.48 -34.01
N ARG A 332 -29.76 -6.06 -35.22
CA ARG A 332 -30.88 -6.77 -35.89
C ARG A 332 -32.08 -5.88 -36.13
N PHE A 333 -31.85 -4.89 -36.98
CA PHE A 333 -32.85 -3.95 -37.42
C PHE A 333 -33.53 -4.40 -38.71
N ALA A 334 -34.83 -4.13 -38.82
CA ALA A 334 -35.55 -4.29 -40.08
C ALA A 334 -36.55 -3.15 -40.28
N ARG A 335 -37.06 -2.95 -41.50
CA ARG A 335 -38.11 -1.94 -41.78
C ARG A 335 -39.48 -2.38 -41.25
N THR A 336 -39.59 -2.58 -39.94
CA THR A 336 -40.77 -3.06 -39.21
C THR A 336 -41.31 -1.98 -38.27
N ALA A 337 -42.53 -2.18 -37.78
CA ALA A 337 -43.12 -1.32 -36.75
C ALA A 337 -42.35 -1.40 -35.42
N ASP A 338 -41.84 -2.58 -35.08
CA ASP A 338 -41.04 -2.80 -33.87
C ASP A 338 -39.73 -2.01 -33.92
N THR A 339 -39.01 -2.06 -35.04
CA THR A 339 -37.80 -1.25 -35.20
C THR A 339 -38.10 0.25 -35.19
N ALA A 340 -39.22 0.67 -35.78
CA ALA A 340 -39.64 2.06 -35.69
C ALA A 340 -39.86 2.48 -34.23
N ALA A 341 -40.48 1.62 -33.42
CA ALA A 341 -40.67 1.86 -31.99
C ALA A 341 -39.33 1.90 -31.23
N THR A 342 -38.39 1.00 -31.51
CA THR A 342 -37.05 0.99 -30.92
C THR A 342 -36.30 2.29 -31.22
N LEU A 343 -36.27 2.73 -32.48
CA LEU A 343 -35.60 3.97 -32.88
C LEU A 343 -36.24 5.22 -32.23
N ASN A 344 -37.57 5.26 -32.10
CA ASN A 344 -38.25 6.35 -31.38
C ASN A 344 -37.90 6.36 -29.88
N ARG A 345 -37.71 5.19 -29.25
CA ARG A 345 -37.24 5.10 -27.87
C ARG A 345 -35.79 5.58 -27.73
N ILE A 346 -34.92 5.23 -28.67
CA ILE A 346 -33.54 5.75 -28.72
C ILE A 346 -33.56 7.29 -28.80
N ALA A 347 -34.35 7.85 -29.73
CA ALA A 347 -34.49 9.29 -29.93
C ALA A 347 -34.94 10.05 -28.67
N SER A 348 -35.78 9.43 -27.85
CA SER A 348 -36.31 10.01 -26.61
C SER A 348 -35.50 9.66 -25.35
N SER A 349 -34.44 8.87 -25.47
CA SER A 349 -33.68 8.35 -24.33
C SER A 349 -32.68 9.34 -23.73
N GLY A 350 -32.40 10.44 -24.43
CA GLY A 350 -31.42 11.45 -24.03
C GLY A 350 -29.97 10.98 -24.09
N THR A 351 -29.68 9.88 -24.79
CA THR A 351 -28.31 9.43 -25.08
C THR A 351 -27.61 10.39 -26.05
N ASP A 352 -26.29 10.51 -25.93
CA ASP A 352 -25.45 11.33 -26.80
C ASP A 352 -25.34 10.75 -28.22
N PHE A 353 -25.31 9.42 -28.34
CA PHE A 353 -25.28 8.70 -29.63
C PHE A 353 -25.84 7.27 -29.50
N ALA A 354 -26.00 6.60 -30.64
CA ALA A 354 -26.33 5.18 -30.70
C ALA A 354 -25.29 4.40 -31.52
N LEU A 355 -24.96 3.19 -31.08
CA LEU A 355 -24.21 2.19 -31.85
C LEU A 355 -25.18 1.17 -32.43
N ALA A 356 -25.19 1.06 -33.75
CA ALA A 356 -26.03 0.13 -34.51
C ALA A 356 -25.20 -1.10 -34.91
N ASN A 357 -25.36 -2.19 -34.16
CA ASN A 357 -24.54 -3.38 -34.26
C ASN A 357 -25.06 -4.34 -35.35
N GLY A 358 -24.93 -3.94 -36.63
CA GLY A 358 -25.17 -4.76 -37.82
C GLY A 358 -26.60 -5.29 -38.02
N ASP A 359 -26.79 -5.94 -39.17
CA ASP A 359 -28.05 -6.49 -39.66
C ASP A 359 -29.12 -5.40 -39.81
N PHE A 360 -29.01 -4.66 -40.91
CA PHE A 360 -29.87 -3.55 -41.28
C PHE A 360 -30.85 -3.97 -42.38
N SER A 361 -32.05 -3.38 -42.36
CA SER A 361 -33.07 -3.44 -43.43
C SER A 361 -33.61 -4.84 -43.82
N TYR A 362 -32.75 -5.86 -43.94
CA TYR A 362 -32.98 -7.17 -44.56
C TYR A 362 -33.59 -7.06 -45.95
N GLY A 363 -33.11 -6.09 -46.73
CA GLY A 363 -33.60 -5.79 -48.07
C GLY A 363 -32.42 -5.62 -49.03
N GLY A 364 -32.53 -6.15 -50.24
CA GLY A 364 -31.39 -6.19 -51.15
C GLY A 364 -30.74 -4.86 -51.51
N ALA A 365 -29.53 -4.94 -52.08
CA ALA A 365 -28.75 -3.79 -52.52
C ALA A 365 -29.58 -2.81 -53.38
N GLY A 366 -29.51 -1.53 -53.04
CA GLY A 366 -30.36 -0.44 -53.56
C GLY A 366 -31.46 0.01 -52.60
N SER A 367 -31.71 -0.73 -51.50
CA SER A 367 -32.71 -0.36 -50.48
C SER A 367 -32.18 0.58 -49.39
N GLU A 368 -30.86 0.82 -49.35
CA GLU A 368 -30.15 1.54 -48.29
C GLU A 368 -30.61 3.00 -48.12
N PRO A 369 -30.86 3.80 -49.19
CA PRO A 369 -31.35 5.18 -49.02
C PRO A 369 -32.72 5.24 -48.32
N ALA A 370 -33.59 4.25 -48.55
CA ALA A 370 -34.89 4.16 -47.89
C ALA A 370 -34.74 3.77 -46.41
N TRP A 371 -33.75 2.93 -46.08
CA TRP A 371 -33.38 2.63 -44.70
C TRP A 371 -32.82 3.86 -43.99
N CYS A 372 -31.86 4.57 -44.58
CA CYS A 372 -31.31 5.80 -44.02
C CYS A 372 -32.39 6.85 -43.76
N SER A 373 -33.32 7.03 -44.70
CA SER A 373 -34.50 7.91 -44.51
C SER A 373 -35.41 7.42 -43.38
N PHE A 374 -35.59 6.10 -43.26
CA PHE A 374 -36.35 5.48 -42.18
C PHE A 374 -35.69 5.76 -40.81
N VAL A 375 -34.36 5.62 -40.68
CA VAL A 375 -33.64 5.92 -39.45
C VAL A 375 -33.70 7.41 -39.12
N THR A 376 -33.26 8.27 -40.02
CA THR A 376 -33.17 9.73 -39.80
C THR A 376 -34.52 10.39 -39.53
N SER A 377 -35.63 9.87 -40.09
CA SER A 377 -36.97 10.36 -39.75
C SER A 377 -37.44 10.03 -38.33
N ARG A 378 -36.73 9.16 -37.61
CA ARG A 378 -37.05 8.72 -36.23
C ARG A 378 -36.08 9.29 -35.21
N VAL A 379 -34.78 9.11 -35.43
CA VAL A 379 -33.74 9.62 -34.50
C VAL A 379 -33.32 11.06 -34.80
N GLY A 380 -33.65 11.58 -35.98
CA GLY A 380 -33.20 12.89 -36.45
C GLY A 380 -31.90 12.79 -37.25
N ALA A 381 -31.76 13.63 -38.28
CA ALA A 381 -30.59 13.60 -39.17
C ALA A 381 -29.28 14.06 -38.50
N SER A 382 -29.37 14.83 -37.42
CA SER A 382 -28.22 15.33 -36.66
C SER A 382 -27.84 14.43 -35.47
N TYR A 383 -28.60 13.38 -35.20
CA TYR A 383 -28.31 12.44 -34.12
C TYR A 383 -27.22 11.47 -34.58
N ALA A 384 -26.19 11.30 -33.77
CA ALA A 384 -25.08 10.39 -34.06
C ALA A 384 -25.56 8.94 -33.97
N PHE A 385 -25.68 8.29 -35.13
CA PHE A 385 -26.14 6.91 -35.27
C PHE A 385 -25.04 6.10 -35.98
N GLU A 386 -24.11 5.60 -35.18
CA GLU A 386 -22.86 5.04 -35.68
C GLU A 386 -23.02 3.58 -36.07
N LEU A 387 -22.47 3.22 -37.24
CA LEU A 387 -22.68 1.91 -37.85
C LEU A 387 -21.57 0.91 -37.49
N VAL A 388 -21.96 -0.36 -37.34
CA VAL A 388 -21.08 -1.52 -37.34
C VAL A 388 -21.69 -2.54 -38.29
N ALA A 389 -20.92 -3.12 -39.21
CA ALA A 389 -21.46 -4.06 -40.20
C ALA A 389 -21.78 -5.45 -39.61
N GLY A 390 -22.86 -6.07 -40.09
CA GLY A 390 -23.21 -7.48 -39.92
C GLY A 390 -23.09 -8.28 -41.23
N ASP A 391 -23.41 -9.58 -41.18
CA ASP A 391 -23.35 -10.50 -42.33
C ASP A 391 -24.42 -10.23 -43.39
N HIS A 392 -25.38 -9.35 -43.12
CA HIS A 392 -26.33 -8.89 -44.11
C HIS A 392 -25.85 -7.65 -44.92
N GLU A 393 -24.72 -7.03 -44.55
CA GLU A 393 -24.18 -5.83 -45.20
C GLU A 393 -22.84 -6.03 -45.94
N ASP A 394 -22.31 -7.24 -45.97
CA ASP A 394 -20.94 -7.52 -46.40
C ASP A 394 -20.80 -7.74 -47.92
N ASN A 395 -21.71 -8.52 -48.53
CA ASN A 395 -21.55 -9.06 -49.88
C ASN A 395 -22.74 -8.80 -50.85
N GLY A 396 -23.74 -8.02 -50.45
CA GLY A 396 -24.77 -7.47 -51.36
C GLY A 396 -26.19 -8.09 -51.39
N PRO A 397 -26.48 -9.32 -50.90
CA PRO A 397 -27.83 -9.88 -50.86
C PRO A 397 -28.83 -9.04 -50.06
N ASP A 398 -28.40 -8.40 -48.98
CA ASP A 398 -29.25 -7.61 -48.07
C ASP A 398 -28.73 -6.16 -47.86
N GLY A 399 -27.84 -5.73 -48.75
CA GLY A 399 -27.28 -4.38 -48.79
C GLY A 399 -25.76 -4.37 -48.85
N LEU A 400 -25.20 -3.18 -49.06
CA LEU A 400 -23.76 -2.94 -49.00
C LEU A 400 -23.47 -1.89 -47.93
N ILE A 401 -22.58 -2.21 -46.99
CA ILE A 401 -22.24 -1.30 -45.88
C ILE A 401 -21.80 0.09 -46.35
N ASP A 402 -21.09 0.17 -47.48
CA ASP A 402 -20.62 1.45 -48.02
C ASP A 402 -21.77 2.37 -48.46
N ASN A 403 -22.90 1.80 -48.91
CA ASN A 403 -24.09 2.58 -49.26
C ASN A 403 -24.80 3.10 -48.01
N TYR A 404 -24.86 2.31 -46.93
CA TYR A 404 -25.39 2.74 -45.64
C TYR A 404 -24.53 3.87 -45.05
N ALA A 405 -23.21 3.70 -45.03
CA ALA A 405 -22.26 4.72 -44.57
C ALA A 405 -22.32 6.02 -45.39
N ALA A 406 -22.64 5.94 -46.70
CA ALA A 406 -22.80 7.12 -47.53
C ALA A 406 -24.04 7.96 -47.17
N CYS A 407 -25.13 7.35 -46.68
CA CYS A 407 -26.35 8.07 -46.29
C CYS A 407 -26.54 8.24 -44.78
N LEU A 408 -25.73 7.57 -43.97
CA LEU A 408 -25.57 7.78 -42.53
C LEU A 408 -24.06 7.92 -42.24
N PRO A 409 -23.47 9.09 -42.52
CA PRO A 409 -22.05 9.33 -42.31
C PRO A 409 -21.72 9.42 -40.81
N ASP A 410 -20.44 9.29 -40.46
CA ASP A 410 -19.97 9.47 -39.10
C ASP A 410 -20.22 10.91 -38.60
N HIS A 411 -20.59 11.04 -37.33
CA HIS A 411 -20.89 12.36 -36.73
C HIS A 411 -19.74 12.90 -35.88
N PHE A 412 -18.70 12.10 -35.63
CA PHE A 412 -17.58 12.48 -34.76
C PHE A 412 -16.38 13.08 -35.52
N GLY A 413 -16.24 12.84 -36.82
CA GLY A 413 -15.29 13.50 -37.73
C GLY A 413 -13.80 13.23 -37.46
N SER A 414 -13.44 12.59 -36.35
CA SER A 414 -12.09 12.32 -35.87
C SER A 414 -11.84 10.85 -35.54
N LEU A 415 -12.44 9.93 -36.31
CA LEU A 415 -12.21 8.50 -36.16
C LEU A 415 -10.87 8.05 -36.75
N THR A 416 -10.34 6.94 -36.23
CA THR A 416 -9.22 6.21 -36.82
C THR A 416 -9.72 4.90 -37.39
N GLY A 417 -9.42 4.62 -38.66
CA GLY A 417 -9.79 3.37 -39.34
C GLY A 417 -10.74 3.60 -40.52
N VAL A 418 -11.50 2.57 -40.88
CA VAL A 418 -12.51 2.59 -41.94
C VAL A 418 -13.89 2.52 -41.31
N TYR A 419 -14.65 3.61 -41.43
CA TYR A 419 -15.98 3.73 -40.85
C TYR A 419 -16.89 2.55 -41.24
N ALA A 420 -17.76 2.14 -40.31
CA ALA A 420 -18.66 1.01 -40.40
C ALA A 420 -18.02 -0.39 -40.53
N LYS A 421 -16.70 -0.51 -40.78
CA LYS A 421 -15.98 -1.78 -40.93
C LYS A 421 -15.02 -2.07 -39.77
N GLN A 422 -14.08 -1.16 -39.53
CA GLN A 422 -13.09 -1.25 -38.45
C GLN A 422 -12.61 0.16 -38.11
N TYR A 423 -13.09 0.73 -37.01
CA TYR A 423 -12.73 2.07 -36.60
C TYR A 423 -12.80 2.26 -35.09
N TYR A 424 -12.14 3.28 -34.57
CA TYR A 424 -12.34 3.72 -33.20
C TYR A 424 -12.38 5.24 -33.12
N PHE A 425 -13.01 5.72 -32.05
CA PHE A 425 -12.99 7.12 -31.64
C PHE A 425 -12.96 7.21 -30.12
N ASP A 426 -12.42 8.32 -29.62
CA ASP A 426 -12.34 8.60 -28.19
C ASP A 426 -13.47 9.58 -27.82
N TYR A 427 -14.20 9.28 -26.74
CA TYR A 427 -15.38 10.06 -26.37
C TYR A 427 -15.46 10.38 -24.87
N PRO A 428 -15.78 11.63 -24.50
CA PRO A 428 -15.83 12.81 -25.37
C PRO A 428 -14.45 13.21 -25.91
N ALA A 429 -14.38 13.75 -27.14
CA ALA A 429 -13.11 13.94 -27.86
C ALA A 429 -12.06 14.82 -27.13
N THR A 430 -12.49 15.75 -26.27
CA THR A 430 -11.59 16.67 -25.55
C THR A 430 -11.12 16.15 -24.19
N SER A 431 -11.85 15.22 -23.59
CA SER A 431 -11.55 14.63 -22.29
C SER A 431 -12.07 13.19 -22.28
N PRO A 432 -11.38 12.29 -22.99
CA PRO A 432 -11.93 10.99 -23.33
C PRO A 432 -12.09 10.10 -22.11
N THR A 433 -13.34 9.71 -21.87
CA THR A 433 -13.72 8.79 -20.80
C THR A 433 -13.72 7.34 -21.32
N ALA A 434 -14.00 7.14 -22.61
CA ALA A 434 -13.93 5.84 -23.25
C ALA A 434 -13.31 5.90 -24.63
N ARG A 435 -12.62 4.82 -25.01
CA ARG A 435 -12.34 4.49 -26.41
C ARG A 435 -13.41 3.54 -26.90
N MET A 436 -14.16 3.97 -27.91
CA MET A 436 -15.18 3.19 -28.60
C MET A 436 -14.53 2.54 -29.82
N ILE A 437 -14.45 1.22 -29.86
CA ILE A 437 -13.84 0.46 -30.96
C ILE A 437 -14.92 -0.37 -31.64
N SER A 438 -15.12 -0.18 -32.93
CA SER A 438 -16.09 -0.93 -33.74
C SER A 438 -15.35 -1.85 -34.70
N ILE A 439 -15.70 -3.14 -34.70
CA ILE A 439 -15.08 -4.17 -35.54
C ILE A 439 -16.12 -5.05 -36.22
N SER A 440 -15.81 -5.52 -37.43
CA SER A 440 -16.70 -6.38 -38.24
C SER A 440 -16.04 -7.73 -38.53
N PRO A 441 -15.88 -8.59 -37.51
CA PRO A 441 -15.10 -9.81 -37.63
C PRO A 441 -15.78 -10.86 -38.52
N GLY A 442 -14.97 -11.62 -39.27
CA GLY A 442 -15.44 -12.70 -40.14
C GLY A 442 -16.04 -12.24 -41.46
N LEU A 443 -16.27 -10.94 -41.66
CA LEU A 443 -16.92 -10.41 -42.86
C LEU A 443 -15.94 -10.21 -44.03
N THR A 444 -16.47 -10.30 -45.25
CA THR A 444 -15.73 -10.00 -46.48
C THR A 444 -16.48 -8.97 -47.30
N PHE A 445 -15.90 -7.80 -47.46
CA PHE A 445 -16.54 -6.69 -48.16
C PHE A 445 -16.16 -6.63 -49.64
N THR A 446 -17.14 -6.40 -50.51
CA THR A 446 -16.98 -6.28 -51.97
C THR A 446 -15.83 -5.34 -52.39
N ASN A 447 -15.58 -4.27 -51.63
CA ASN A 447 -14.50 -3.30 -51.87
C ASN A 447 -13.54 -3.13 -50.67
N GLY A 448 -13.36 -4.14 -49.82
CA GLY A 448 -12.58 -4.01 -48.58
C GLY A 448 -11.80 -5.23 -48.12
N GLY A 449 -11.94 -6.38 -48.79
CA GLY A 449 -11.28 -7.62 -48.39
C GLY A 449 -11.91 -8.25 -47.13
N SER A 450 -11.22 -9.24 -46.57
CA SER A 450 -11.70 -10.02 -45.41
C SER A 450 -11.15 -9.48 -44.09
N TYR A 451 -12.01 -9.42 -43.07
CA TYR A 451 -11.71 -8.93 -41.73
C TYR A 451 -11.65 -10.11 -40.74
N ALA A 452 -10.56 -10.87 -40.77
CA ALA A 452 -10.52 -12.20 -40.16
C ALA A 452 -10.21 -12.24 -38.64
N TYR A 453 -9.62 -11.20 -38.04
CA TYR A 453 -9.22 -11.11 -36.62
C TYR A 453 -8.58 -12.38 -36.02
N LYS A 454 -7.79 -13.10 -36.83
CA LYS A 454 -6.98 -14.24 -36.40
C LYS A 454 -5.57 -13.82 -36.06
N VAL A 455 -4.86 -14.63 -35.26
CA VAL A 455 -3.44 -14.40 -34.96
C VAL A 455 -2.64 -14.25 -36.26
N GLY A 456 -1.80 -13.21 -36.31
CA GLY A 456 -1.00 -12.86 -37.49
C GLY A 456 -1.72 -12.04 -38.56
N THR A 457 -3.00 -11.70 -38.38
CA THR A 457 -3.74 -10.81 -39.31
C THR A 457 -3.57 -9.35 -38.94
N SER A 458 -3.53 -8.47 -39.95
CA SER A 458 -3.44 -7.01 -39.73
C SER A 458 -4.63 -6.45 -38.96
N ASN A 459 -5.83 -7.02 -39.12
CA ASN A 459 -7.02 -6.55 -38.40
C ASN A 459 -6.93 -6.83 -36.90
N LEU A 460 -6.42 -7.99 -36.49
CA LEU A 460 -6.22 -8.30 -35.07
C LEU A 460 -5.12 -7.42 -34.46
N ALA A 461 -3.99 -7.24 -35.16
CA ALA A 461 -2.91 -6.35 -34.72
C ALA A 461 -3.39 -4.89 -34.57
N TRP A 462 -4.24 -4.43 -35.49
CA TRP A 462 -4.86 -3.10 -35.39
C TRP A 462 -5.77 -2.99 -34.15
N LEU A 463 -6.58 -4.00 -33.86
CA LEU A 463 -7.46 -4.00 -32.69
C LEU A 463 -6.64 -3.94 -31.39
N ILE A 464 -5.60 -4.76 -31.30
CA ILE A 464 -4.67 -4.75 -30.16
C ILE A 464 -4.05 -3.36 -30.00
N THR A 465 -3.57 -2.76 -31.10
CA THR A 465 -3.00 -1.41 -31.08
C THR A 465 -4.01 -0.36 -30.61
N ALA A 466 -5.27 -0.46 -31.02
CA ALA A 466 -6.33 0.44 -30.58
C ALA A 466 -6.61 0.31 -29.07
N ILE A 467 -6.68 -0.93 -28.55
CA ILE A 467 -6.87 -1.22 -27.12
C ILE A 467 -5.67 -0.72 -26.31
N ASP A 468 -4.46 -1.12 -26.68
CA ASP A 468 -3.23 -0.76 -25.96
C ASP A 468 -2.98 0.74 -26.01
N GLY A 469 -3.28 1.38 -27.13
CA GLY A 469 -3.20 2.84 -27.28
C GLY A 469 -4.15 3.59 -26.35
N ALA A 470 -5.33 3.06 -26.04
CA ALA A 470 -6.23 3.69 -25.06
C ALA A 470 -5.65 3.61 -23.66
N ARG A 471 -5.13 2.43 -23.28
CA ARG A 471 -4.51 2.22 -21.98
C ARG A 471 -3.27 3.09 -21.79
N ALA A 472 -2.41 3.17 -22.80
CA ALA A 472 -1.23 4.05 -22.81
C ALA A 472 -1.60 5.54 -22.69
N SER A 473 -2.76 5.94 -23.23
CA SER A 473 -3.26 7.31 -23.15
C SER A 473 -4.03 7.61 -21.86
N GLY A 474 -4.13 6.64 -20.94
CA GLY A 474 -4.86 6.80 -19.69
C GLY A 474 -6.39 6.88 -19.84
N ILE A 475 -6.94 6.42 -20.98
CA ILE A 475 -8.38 6.44 -21.21
C ILE A 475 -9.05 5.41 -20.29
N PRO A 476 -10.04 5.82 -19.47
CA PRO A 476 -10.62 4.95 -18.44
C PRO A 476 -11.23 3.65 -19.00
N TRP A 477 -12.04 3.74 -20.05
CA TRP A 477 -12.80 2.59 -20.56
C TRP A 477 -12.43 2.22 -21.98
N VAL A 478 -12.38 0.92 -22.27
CA VAL A 478 -12.30 0.39 -23.64
C VAL A 478 -13.55 -0.43 -23.89
N ILE A 479 -14.36 0.02 -24.85
CA ILE A 479 -15.62 -0.62 -25.24
C ILE A 479 -15.47 -1.09 -26.70
N VAL A 480 -15.69 -2.38 -26.94
CA VAL A 480 -15.60 -2.96 -28.28
C VAL A 480 -16.99 -3.37 -28.75
N ALA A 481 -17.43 -2.89 -29.91
CA ALA A 481 -18.69 -3.25 -30.53
C ALA A 481 -18.47 -4.06 -31.81
N MET A 482 -19.28 -5.09 -31.98
CA MET A 482 -19.32 -5.94 -33.17
C MET A 482 -20.75 -6.44 -33.44
N HIS A 483 -21.01 -6.96 -34.63
CA HIS A 483 -22.27 -7.65 -34.88
C HIS A 483 -22.18 -9.13 -34.50
N MET A 484 -21.21 -9.83 -35.07
CA MET A 484 -21.02 -11.27 -34.90
C MET A 484 -20.93 -11.66 -33.43
N THR A 485 -21.65 -12.73 -33.07
CA THR A 485 -21.65 -13.25 -31.71
C THR A 485 -20.63 -14.36 -31.59
N CYS A 486 -20.03 -14.46 -30.40
CA CYS A 486 -19.13 -15.55 -30.08
C CYS A 486 -19.45 -16.27 -28.78
N PHE A 487 -20.08 -15.57 -27.84
CA PHE A 487 -20.70 -16.17 -26.67
C PHE A 487 -22.21 -16.02 -26.79
N GLY A 488 -22.95 -17.12 -26.73
CA GLY A 488 -24.39 -17.01 -26.73
C GLY A 488 -25.16 -18.29 -26.55
N THR A 489 -26.32 -18.15 -25.90
CA THR A 489 -27.34 -19.21 -25.83
C THR A 489 -28.24 -19.25 -27.06
N GLY A 490 -27.93 -18.44 -28.08
CA GLY A 490 -28.67 -18.35 -29.32
C GLY A 490 -28.34 -19.48 -30.29
N PRO A 491 -28.96 -19.48 -31.48
CA PRO A 491 -28.77 -20.53 -32.47
C PRO A 491 -27.46 -20.42 -33.25
N ASN A 492 -26.75 -19.28 -33.18
CA ASN A 492 -25.58 -19.04 -34.00
C ASN A 492 -24.29 -19.51 -33.30
N PRO A 493 -23.39 -20.25 -33.99
CA PRO A 493 -22.10 -20.62 -33.45
C PRO A 493 -21.18 -19.40 -33.39
N CYS A 494 -20.05 -19.49 -32.67
CA CYS A 494 -19.07 -18.41 -32.71
C CYS A 494 -18.50 -18.20 -34.12
N ALA A 495 -18.94 -17.11 -34.76
CA ALA A 495 -18.56 -16.75 -36.12
C ALA A 495 -17.22 -15.99 -36.20
N VAL A 496 -16.74 -15.42 -35.08
CA VAL A 496 -15.54 -14.56 -35.05
C VAL A 496 -14.23 -15.30 -34.78
N GLY A 497 -14.30 -16.57 -34.35
CA GLY A 497 -13.13 -17.38 -33.98
C GLY A 497 -12.71 -17.28 -32.51
N GLN A 498 -11.78 -18.14 -32.09
CA GLN A 498 -11.29 -18.21 -30.70
C GLN A 498 -10.27 -17.10 -30.40
N ASP A 499 -9.35 -16.85 -31.32
CA ASP A 499 -8.29 -15.84 -31.22
C ASP A 499 -8.80 -14.45 -30.79
N LEU A 500 -9.90 -13.97 -31.38
CA LEU A 500 -10.46 -12.66 -31.04
C LEU A 500 -10.93 -12.63 -29.58
N VAL A 501 -11.62 -13.67 -29.14
CA VAL A 501 -12.13 -13.75 -27.76
C VAL A 501 -10.99 -13.88 -26.75
N ASP A 502 -9.97 -14.66 -27.07
CA ASP A 502 -8.76 -14.77 -26.24
C ASP A 502 -8.08 -13.41 -26.11
N VAL A 503 -7.95 -12.66 -27.19
CA VAL A 503 -7.38 -11.31 -27.15
C VAL A 503 -8.24 -10.35 -26.33
N LEU A 504 -9.56 -10.31 -26.54
CA LEU A 504 -10.46 -9.40 -25.81
C LEU A 504 -10.41 -9.66 -24.29
N THR A 505 -10.46 -10.94 -23.89
CA THR A 505 -10.41 -11.36 -22.48
C THR A 505 -9.02 -11.16 -21.88
N ALA A 506 -7.94 -11.54 -22.57
CA ALA A 506 -6.57 -11.34 -22.10
C ALA A 506 -6.18 -9.86 -21.98
N LYS A 507 -6.68 -9.01 -22.89
CA LYS A 507 -6.51 -7.56 -22.81
C LYS A 507 -7.48 -6.88 -21.84
N ARG A 508 -8.35 -7.67 -21.20
CA ARG A 508 -9.36 -7.22 -20.23
C ARG A 508 -10.12 -6.00 -20.75
N VAL A 509 -10.63 -6.13 -21.97
CA VAL A 509 -11.57 -5.15 -22.54
C VAL A 509 -12.76 -5.05 -21.60
N ASP A 510 -13.19 -3.83 -21.26
CA ASP A 510 -14.13 -3.64 -20.16
C ASP A 510 -15.53 -4.13 -20.54
N LEU A 511 -15.96 -3.80 -21.75
CA LEU A 511 -17.28 -4.12 -22.28
C LEU A 511 -17.19 -4.49 -23.75
N VAL A 512 -17.79 -5.62 -24.12
CA VAL A 512 -17.94 -6.08 -25.50
C VAL A 512 -19.41 -6.18 -25.85
N LEU A 513 -19.81 -5.51 -26.93
CA LEU A 513 -21.16 -5.45 -27.45
C LEU A 513 -21.26 -6.29 -28.73
N GLN A 514 -22.26 -7.17 -28.81
CA GLN A 514 -22.51 -8.06 -29.95
C GLN A 514 -24.02 -8.16 -30.23
N ALA A 515 -24.44 -8.54 -31.43
CA ALA A 515 -25.87 -8.50 -31.77
C ALA A 515 -26.36 -9.50 -32.84
N GLN A 516 -25.59 -10.52 -33.21
CA GLN A 516 -26.02 -11.52 -34.19
C GLN A 516 -27.24 -12.35 -33.73
N ASP A 517 -27.30 -12.72 -32.46
CA ASP A 517 -28.47 -13.44 -31.93
C ASP A 517 -29.60 -12.46 -31.58
N GLY A 518 -30.84 -12.86 -31.90
CA GLY A 518 -32.07 -12.07 -31.70
C GLY A 518 -32.58 -12.14 -30.26
N LEU A 519 -31.70 -11.90 -29.29
CA LEU A 519 -31.96 -12.02 -27.86
C LEU A 519 -31.13 -11.00 -27.06
N TYR A 520 -31.42 -10.88 -25.78
CA TYR A 520 -30.60 -10.14 -24.83
C TYR A 520 -29.93 -11.10 -23.85
N GLN A 521 -28.64 -10.96 -23.62
CA GLN A 521 -27.94 -11.71 -22.59
C GLN A 521 -26.65 -11.00 -22.21
N ARG A 522 -26.20 -11.18 -20.96
CA ARG A 522 -24.89 -10.72 -20.51
C ARG A 522 -24.14 -11.81 -19.77
N THR A 523 -22.87 -11.92 -20.09
CA THR A 523 -21.95 -12.84 -19.41
C THR A 523 -21.65 -12.34 -18.00
N LYS A 524 -21.36 -13.25 -17.08
CA LYS A 524 -20.51 -12.94 -15.92
C LYS A 524 -19.16 -12.43 -16.44
N GLN A 525 -18.42 -11.68 -15.65
CA GLN A 525 -17.15 -11.13 -16.11
C GLN A 525 -16.14 -12.24 -16.37
N LEU A 526 -15.68 -12.36 -17.61
CA LEU A 526 -14.84 -13.45 -18.06
C LEU A 526 -13.36 -13.08 -17.95
N THR A 527 -12.58 -13.91 -17.27
CA THR A 527 -11.11 -13.76 -17.14
C THR A 527 -10.33 -14.51 -18.22
N CYS A 528 -11.01 -15.38 -18.96
CA CYS A 528 -10.42 -16.19 -20.02
C CYS A 528 -11.42 -16.42 -21.16
N GLY A 529 -10.92 -16.80 -22.34
CA GLY A 529 -11.73 -16.99 -23.55
C GLY A 529 -12.34 -18.38 -23.78
N ILE A 530 -12.17 -19.36 -22.89
CA ILE A 530 -12.49 -20.78 -23.17
C ILE A 530 -14.00 -21.02 -23.37
N ARG A 531 -14.38 -21.62 -24.51
CA ARG A 531 -15.79 -21.88 -24.89
C ARG A 531 -16.23 -23.35 -24.90
N THR A 532 -15.33 -24.27 -25.23
CA THR A 532 -15.72 -25.67 -25.55
C THR A 532 -16.25 -26.47 -24.36
N LEU A 533 -16.06 -25.95 -23.15
CA LEU A 533 -16.64 -26.44 -21.90
C LEU A 533 -16.79 -25.25 -20.95
N TYR A 534 -17.79 -25.30 -20.06
CA TYR A 534 -17.82 -24.40 -18.90
C TYR A 534 -16.58 -24.61 -18.03
N VAL A 535 -15.79 -23.55 -17.84
CA VAL A 535 -14.62 -23.51 -16.97
C VAL A 535 -14.91 -22.50 -15.86
N SER A 536 -15.18 -23.00 -14.66
CA SER A 536 -15.55 -22.15 -13.51
C SER A 536 -14.47 -21.13 -13.14
N GLN A 537 -13.20 -21.40 -13.45
CA GLN A 537 -12.06 -20.51 -13.19
C GLN A 537 -12.04 -19.29 -14.11
N CYS A 538 -12.75 -19.35 -15.25
CA CYS A 538 -12.85 -18.24 -16.20
C CYS A 538 -13.99 -17.28 -15.87
N VAL A 539 -14.76 -17.58 -14.83
CA VAL A 539 -15.90 -16.77 -14.38
C VAL A 539 -15.51 -16.02 -13.12
N GLY A 540 -15.46 -14.70 -13.24
CA GLY A 540 -15.33 -13.78 -12.12
C GLY A 540 -16.70 -13.34 -11.61
N LEU A 541 -16.86 -12.02 -11.54
CA LEU A 541 -18.00 -11.34 -10.93
C LEU A 541 -19.28 -11.52 -11.77
N ASP A 542 -20.44 -11.59 -11.14
CA ASP A 542 -21.72 -11.82 -11.84
C ASP A 542 -22.52 -10.55 -12.17
N GLY A 543 -22.02 -9.38 -11.77
CA GLY A 543 -22.65 -8.09 -12.02
C GLY A 543 -23.82 -7.79 -11.08
N SER A 544 -24.08 -8.63 -10.07
CA SER A 544 -25.07 -8.36 -9.03
C SER A 544 -24.64 -7.20 -8.11
N ALA A 545 -25.57 -6.66 -7.33
CA ALA A 545 -25.26 -5.61 -6.35
C ALA A 545 -24.19 -6.03 -5.32
N THR A 546 -24.05 -7.33 -5.05
CA THR A 546 -23.04 -7.90 -4.16
C THR A 546 -21.74 -8.30 -4.85
N GLN A 547 -21.76 -8.49 -6.18
CA GLN A 547 -20.59 -8.80 -7.00
C GLN A 547 -20.61 -7.98 -8.30
N PRO A 548 -20.50 -6.63 -8.20
CA PRO A 548 -20.53 -5.77 -9.38
C PRO A 548 -19.33 -6.08 -10.28
N TYR A 549 -19.48 -5.95 -11.59
CA TYR A 549 -18.34 -6.13 -12.50
C TYR A 549 -17.26 -5.07 -12.24
N ARG A 550 -16.01 -5.38 -12.57
CA ARG A 550 -14.87 -4.51 -12.25
C ARG A 550 -13.99 -4.20 -13.43
N ARG A 551 -13.68 -2.93 -13.61
CA ARG A 551 -12.70 -2.49 -14.60
C ARG A 551 -11.40 -3.28 -14.47
N GLY A 552 -10.89 -3.81 -15.58
CA GLY A 552 -9.63 -4.55 -15.61
C GLY A 552 -9.59 -5.88 -14.84
N SER A 553 -10.74 -6.42 -14.41
CA SER A 553 -10.85 -7.76 -13.81
C SER A 553 -11.25 -8.84 -14.82
N GLY A 554 -11.51 -8.47 -16.08
CA GLY A 554 -11.98 -9.37 -17.14
C GLY A 554 -12.93 -8.63 -18.07
N THR A 555 -13.57 -9.36 -18.97
CA THR A 555 -14.44 -8.81 -20.03
C THR A 555 -15.89 -9.19 -19.83
N VAL A 556 -16.78 -8.22 -19.99
CA VAL A 556 -18.23 -8.44 -20.00
C VAL A 556 -18.73 -8.40 -21.44
N PHE A 557 -19.20 -9.53 -21.94
CA PHE A 557 -19.90 -9.63 -23.23
C PHE A 557 -21.41 -9.42 -23.04
N VAL A 558 -22.01 -8.57 -23.86
CA VAL A 558 -23.45 -8.31 -23.92
C VAL A 558 -23.93 -8.56 -25.34
N THR A 559 -24.87 -9.49 -25.51
CA THR A 559 -25.60 -9.65 -26.77
C THR A 559 -26.89 -8.84 -26.71
N GLU A 560 -27.15 -8.01 -27.72
CA GLU A 560 -28.24 -7.03 -27.73
C GLU A 560 -28.95 -6.93 -29.09
N GLY A 561 -29.28 -8.07 -29.70
CA GLY A 561 -30.00 -8.16 -30.99
C GLY A 561 -31.51 -7.92 -30.92
N MET A 562 -31.93 -6.91 -30.15
CA MET A 562 -33.34 -6.60 -29.86
C MET A 562 -33.91 -5.44 -30.71
N GLY A 563 -33.26 -5.11 -31.83
CA GLY A 563 -33.54 -3.93 -32.63
C GLY A 563 -34.91 -3.90 -33.31
N GLY A 564 -35.56 -5.06 -33.50
CA GLY A 564 -36.92 -5.14 -34.07
C GLY A 564 -37.13 -6.21 -35.15
N LYS A 565 -36.18 -7.15 -35.31
CA LYS A 565 -36.27 -8.29 -36.23
C LYS A 565 -36.33 -9.63 -35.49
N GLY A 566 -37.53 -9.95 -34.97
CA GLY A 566 -37.79 -11.25 -34.34
C GLY A 566 -37.05 -11.45 -33.01
N ILE A 567 -37.65 -12.21 -32.09
CA ILE A 567 -37.00 -12.62 -30.85
C ILE A 567 -36.75 -14.13 -30.95
N GLU A 568 -35.50 -14.53 -30.80
CA GLU A 568 -35.04 -15.92 -30.87
C GLU A 568 -35.19 -16.62 -29.51
N LEU A 569 -35.29 -17.95 -29.54
CA LEU A 569 -35.30 -18.76 -28.32
C LEU A 569 -33.89 -18.81 -27.72
N SER A 570 -33.80 -18.68 -26.39
CA SER A 570 -32.57 -18.99 -25.66
C SER A 570 -32.53 -20.49 -25.38
N ASN A 571 -31.41 -21.14 -25.72
CA ASN A 571 -31.17 -22.55 -25.48
C ASN A 571 -30.82 -22.78 -24.00
N THR A 572 -31.79 -23.24 -23.21
CA THR A 572 -31.58 -23.53 -21.78
C THR A 572 -30.73 -24.77 -21.51
N ALA A 573 -30.37 -25.54 -22.53
CA ALA A 573 -29.48 -26.70 -22.44
C ALA A 573 -28.07 -26.40 -22.95
N ASP A 574 -27.77 -25.13 -23.26
CA ASP A 574 -26.48 -24.75 -23.81
C ASP A 574 -25.35 -24.91 -22.78
N PRO A 575 -24.21 -25.54 -23.13
CA PRO A 575 -23.07 -25.64 -22.22
C PRO A 575 -22.47 -24.29 -21.83
N GLU A 576 -22.71 -23.23 -22.61
CA GLU A 576 -22.25 -21.87 -22.30
C GLU A 576 -23.18 -21.15 -21.31
N LEU A 577 -24.39 -21.65 -21.06
CA LEU A 577 -25.38 -21.02 -20.17
C LEU A 577 -24.80 -20.59 -18.80
N PRO A 578 -23.92 -21.38 -18.12
CA PRO A 578 -23.36 -20.98 -16.83
C PRO A 578 -22.40 -19.78 -16.87
N TYR A 579 -21.93 -19.37 -18.07
CA TYR A 579 -21.20 -18.12 -18.27
C TYR A 579 -22.11 -16.90 -18.23
N PHE A 580 -23.41 -17.04 -18.39
CA PHE A 580 -24.35 -15.93 -18.39
C PHE A 580 -24.82 -15.59 -16.97
N ALA A 581 -24.89 -14.30 -16.69
CA ALA A 581 -25.49 -13.77 -15.48
C ALA A 581 -26.99 -13.53 -15.68
N GLU A 582 -27.39 -13.16 -16.91
CA GLU A 582 -28.78 -12.88 -17.26
C GLU A 582 -29.04 -13.20 -18.74
N THR A 583 -30.24 -13.69 -19.06
CA THR A 583 -30.65 -14.10 -20.41
C THR A 583 -32.14 -13.82 -20.65
N MET A 584 -32.47 -13.25 -21.80
CA MET A 584 -33.83 -13.00 -22.26
C MET A 584 -33.97 -13.39 -23.72
N GLY A 585 -34.88 -14.32 -23.99
CA GLY A 585 -35.26 -14.72 -25.33
C GLY A 585 -36.77 -14.89 -25.45
N LYS A 586 -37.19 -15.53 -26.53
CA LYS A 586 -38.59 -15.82 -26.81
C LYS A 586 -39.16 -16.70 -25.70
N GLY A 587 -40.27 -16.26 -25.12
CA GLY A 587 -40.92 -16.95 -24.00
C GLY A 587 -40.50 -16.46 -22.62
N THR A 588 -39.46 -15.63 -22.50
CA THR A 588 -39.17 -14.91 -21.24
C THR A 588 -40.32 -13.94 -20.94
N VAL A 589 -40.78 -13.93 -19.69
CA VAL A 589 -41.88 -13.05 -19.25
C VAL A 589 -41.45 -11.59 -19.43
N GLY A 590 -42.27 -10.83 -20.17
CA GLY A 590 -41.98 -9.42 -20.44
C GLY A 590 -40.94 -9.16 -21.53
N ALA A 591 -40.47 -10.19 -22.25
CA ALA A 591 -39.56 -10.03 -23.39
C ALA A 591 -40.11 -9.03 -24.41
N GLY A 592 -39.27 -8.16 -24.96
CA GLY A 592 -39.68 -7.17 -25.96
C GLY A 592 -38.50 -6.51 -26.64
N PHE A 593 -38.77 -5.83 -27.76
CA PHE A 593 -37.77 -5.10 -28.54
C PHE A 593 -37.36 -3.78 -27.87
N GLY A 594 -36.15 -3.33 -28.16
CA GLY A 594 -35.63 -2.07 -27.68
C GLY A 594 -34.10 -2.04 -27.77
N PHE A 595 -33.45 -1.41 -26.80
CA PHE A 595 -32.01 -1.23 -26.77
C PHE A 595 -31.47 -1.25 -25.35
N VAL A 596 -30.15 -1.30 -25.18
CA VAL A 596 -29.49 -1.09 -23.89
C VAL A 596 -28.93 0.32 -23.84
N LYS A 597 -29.28 1.08 -22.81
CA LYS A 597 -28.70 2.39 -22.51
C LYS A 597 -27.49 2.19 -21.61
N TYR A 598 -26.34 2.69 -22.05
CA TYR A 598 -25.11 2.74 -21.26
C TYR A 598 -24.86 4.18 -20.81
N THR A 599 -24.59 4.40 -19.53
CA THR A 599 -24.12 5.66 -18.97
C THR A 599 -22.69 5.43 -18.49
N VAL A 600 -21.76 6.23 -19.01
CA VAL A 600 -20.33 6.08 -18.80
C VAL A 600 -19.80 7.32 -18.09
N THR A 601 -19.21 7.12 -16.92
CA THR A 601 -18.47 8.12 -16.15
C THR A 601 -17.02 7.69 -16.03
N PRO A 602 -16.10 8.53 -15.51
CA PRO A 602 -14.69 8.12 -15.30
C PRO A 602 -14.51 6.88 -14.41
N ASP A 603 -15.48 6.62 -13.54
CA ASP A 603 -15.40 5.63 -12.47
C ASP A 603 -16.41 4.48 -12.59
N HIS A 604 -17.43 4.56 -13.46
CA HIS A 604 -18.31 3.43 -13.73
C HIS A 604 -18.95 3.46 -15.13
N ILE A 605 -19.35 2.28 -15.61
CA ILE A 605 -20.33 2.09 -16.69
C ILE A 605 -21.59 1.51 -16.06
N THR A 606 -22.74 2.13 -16.28
CA THR A 606 -24.05 1.58 -15.90
C THR A 606 -24.83 1.23 -17.16
N ALA A 607 -25.41 0.04 -17.20
CA ALA A 607 -26.26 -0.42 -18.28
C ALA A 607 -27.70 -0.62 -17.80
N GLN A 608 -28.66 -0.25 -18.64
CA GLN A 608 -30.09 -0.44 -18.40
C GLN A 608 -30.81 -0.81 -19.69
N THR A 609 -31.52 -1.93 -19.69
CA THR A 609 -32.38 -2.29 -20.82
C THR A 609 -33.58 -1.34 -20.92
N SER A 610 -33.89 -0.89 -22.13
CA SER A 610 -35.05 -0.05 -22.45
C SER A 610 -35.92 -0.75 -23.48
N PHE A 611 -36.69 -1.73 -23.02
CA PHE A 611 -37.52 -2.58 -23.89
C PHE A 611 -39.00 -2.16 -23.87
N ALA A 612 -39.74 -2.61 -24.89
CA ALA A 612 -41.15 -2.26 -25.06
C ALA A 612 -42.08 -2.87 -24.01
N ASN A 613 -41.67 -4.00 -23.43
CA ASN A 613 -42.43 -4.80 -22.47
C ASN A 613 -41.78 -4.75 -21.08
N SER A 614 -42.27 -5.54 -20.13
CA SER A 614 -41.92 -5.41 -18.71
C SER A 614 -40.56 -6.00 -18.30
N TYR A 615 -39.82 -6.66 -19.20
CA TYR A 615 -38.49 -7.16 -18.89
C TYR A 615 -37.52 -5.99 -18.65
N SER A 616 -36.74 -6.09 -17.58
CA SER A 616 -35.71 -5.12 -17.24
C SER A 616 -34.51 -5.83 -16.64
N ASP A 617 -33.31 -5.43 -17.07
CA ASP A 617 -32.04 -5.76 -16.44
C ASP A 617 -31.20 -4.49 -16.28
N THR A 618 -30.39 -4.47 -15.23
CA THR A 618 -29.42 -3.41 -14.96
C THR A 618 -28.18 -3.98 -14.30
N PHE A 619 -27.02 -3.48 -14.72
CA PHE A 619 -25.74 -3.85 -14.14
C PHE A 619 -24.77 -2.68 -14.23
N SER A 620 -23.68 -2.75 -13.48
CA SER A 620 -22.59 -1.79 -13.56
C SER A 620 -21.23 -2.46 -13.62
N ILE A 621 -20.32 -1.80 -14.32
CA ILE A 621 -18.88 -2.07 -14.30
C ILE A 621 -18.24 -0.92 -13.53
N VAL A 622 -17.77 -1.19 -12.32
CA VAL A 622 -17.19 -0.17 -11.44
C VAL A 622 -15.67 -0.18 -11.54
N GLY A 623 -15.07 1.00 -11.47
CA GLY A 623 -13.64 1.14 -11.22
C GLY A 623 -13.28 0.61 -9.84
N VAL A 624 -12.00 0.32 -9.62
CA VAL A 624 -11.51 0.05 -8.26
C VAL A 624 -11.67 1.30 -7.39
N PRO A 625 -12.02 1.15 -6.10
CA PRO A 625 -12.11 2.30 -5.22
C PRO A 625 -10.73 2.96 -5.08
N SER A 626 -10.72 4.28 -5.02
CA SER A 626 -9.60 5.10 -4.61
C SER A 626 -10.00 5.84 -3.34
N ALA A 627 -9.04 6.03 -2.44
CA ALA A 627 -9.28 6.72 -1.18
C ALA A 627 -8.25 7.82 -0.99
N ASP A 628 -8.63 8.83 -0.21
CA ASP A 628 -7.71 9.76 0.45
C ASP A 628 -8.27 10.09 1.84
N PHE A 629 -7.52 10.81 2.67
CA PHE A 629 -8.04 11.33 3.92
C PHE A 629 -7.45 12.67 4.32
N ALA A 630 -8.22 13.44 5.09
CA ALA A 630 -7.73 14.62 5.78
C ALA A 630 -7.73 14.37 7.29
N PHE A 631 -6.88 15.10 8.01
CA PHE A 631 -6.89 15.11 9.46
C PHE A 631 -6.85 16.54 10.00
N SER A 632 -7.32 16.74 11.24
CA SER A 632 -7.30 18.04 11.90
C SER A 632 -7.23 17.85 13.42
N PRO A 633 -6.42 18.65 14.15
CA PRO A 633 -5.58 19.75 13.65
C PRO A 633 -4.33 19.29 12.90
N ASP A 634 -3.75 20.16 12.06
CA ASP A 634 -2.53 19.86 11.27
C ASP A 634 -1.25 19.78 12.11
N SER A 635 -1.28 20.31 13.34
CA SER A 635 -0.14 20.34 14.27
C SER A 635 -0.62 20.00 15.69
N PRO A 636 -1.02 18.74 15.94
CA PRO A 636 -1.48 18.32 17.26
C PRO A 636 -0.33 18.21 18.26
N ILE A 637 -0.65 18.40 19.53
CA ILE A 637 0.22 18.02 20.65
C ILE A 637 -0.26 16.72 21.30
N VAL A 638 0.60 16.10 22.10
CA VAL A 638 0.23 14.93 22.91
C VAL A 638 -1.03 15.24 23.74
N GLY A 639 -2.01 14.34 23.69
CA GLY A 639 -3.29 14.49 24.38
C GLY A 639 -4.40 15.16 23.56
N ASP A 640 -4.09 15.75 22.40
CA ASP A 640 -5.13 16.28 21.51
C ASP A 640 -5.98 15.16 20.89
N SER A 641 -7.28 15.44 20.68
CA SER A 641 -8.16 14.59 19.88
C SER A 641 -8.05 14.97 18.41
N VAL A 642 -7.34 14.17 17.61
CA VAL A 642 -7.19 14.36 16.17
C VAL A 642 -8.36 13.69 15.44
N SER A 643 -9.03 14.46 14.59
CA SER A 643 -10.08 13.96 13.70
C SER A 643 -9.51 13.52 12.36
N PHE A 644 -9.97 12.38 11.85
CA PHE A 644 -9.63 11.82 10.54
C PHE A 644 -10.90 11.63 9.73
N THR A 645 -10.90 12.09 8.49
CA THR A 645 -12.05 11.97 7.57
C THR A 645 -11.59 11.38 6.24
N ALA A 646 -12.15 10.23 5.87
CA ALA A 646 -11.89 9.58 4.59
C ALA A 646 -12.73 10.19 3.47
N SER A 647 -12.12 10.25 2.28
CA SER A 647 -12.77 10.55 1.00
C SER A 647 -12.61 9.34 0.10
N VAL A 648 -13.69 8.88 -0.53
CA VAL A 648 -13.68 7.69 -1.40
C VAL A 648 -14.20 8.07 -2.78
N PHE A 649 -13.57 7.54 -3.82
CA PHE A 649 -13.92 7.73 -5.23
C PHE A 649 -13.98 6.38 -5.94
N GLY A 650 -14.98 6.14 -6.78
CA GLY A 650 -15.15 4.85 -7.46
C GLY A 650 -15.49 3.68 -6.53
N GLY A 651 -15.42 2.45 -7.05
CA GLY A 651 -15.90 1.26 -6.33
C GLY A 651 -17.42 1.24 -6.13
N ALA A 652 -17.92 0.18 -5.49
CA ALA A 652 -19.35 0.02 -5.22
C ALA A 652 -19.69 0.16 -3.72
N PRO A 653 -20.56 1.12 -3.32
CA PRO A 653 -20.99 1.25 -1.93
C PRO A 653 -21.87 0.06 -1.47
N PRO A 654 -21.98 -0.20 -0.16
CA PRO A 654 -21.31 0.48 0.96
C PRO A 654 -19.81 0.18 1.07
N TYR A 655 -19.07 1.07 1.74
CA TYR A 655 -17.63 0.91 2.00
C TYR A 655 -17.36 0.51 3.45
N THR A 656 -16.28 -0.25 3.64
CA THR A 656 -15.67 -0.55 4.93
C THR A 656 -14.32 0.16 5.02
N PHE A 657 -13.98 0.64 6.21
CA PHE A 657 -12.80 1.46 6.46
C PHE A 657 -12.00 0.85 7.60
N ALA A 658 -10.68 0.76 7.43
CA ALA A 658 -9.75 0.35 8.45
C ALA A 658 -8.62 1.39 8.55
N TRP A 659 -8.51 2.00 9.72
CA TRP A 659 -7.46 2.95 10.08
C TRP A 659 -6.38 2.26 10.90
N ASP A 660 -5.14 2.63 10.63
CA ASP A 660 -3.96 2.33 11.44
C ASP A 660 -3.29 3.67 11.75
N PHE A 661 -3.21 4.06 13.02
CA PHE A 661 -2.68 5.36 13.41
C PHE A 661 -1.15 5.37 13.57
N GLY A 662 -0.48 4.23 13.35
CA GLY A 662 0.98 4.15 13.40
C GLY A 662 1.57 4.04 14.81
N ASP A 663 0.75 3.99 15.85
CA ASP A 663 1.12 3.78 17.26
C ASP A 663 0.68 2.40 17.80
N GLY A 664 0.29 1.50 16.90
CA GLY A 664 -0.25 0.17 17.23
C GLY A 664 -1.75 0.14 17.48
N THR A 665 -2.45 1.29 17.37
CA THR A 665 -3.91 1.36 17.48
C THR A 665 -4.58 1.56 16.11
N GLY A 666 -5.88 1.33 16.05
CA GLY A 666 -6.66 1.47 14.82
C GLY A 666 -8.14 1.72 15.08
N ALA A 667 -8.87 2.05 14.02
CA ALA A 667 -10.30 2.35 14.07
C ALA A 667 -11.03 1.90 12.80
N ALA A 668 -12.36 1.95 12.84
CA ALA A 668 -13.23 1.68 11.70
C ALA A 668 -14.19 2.86 11.45
N GLY A 669 -14.77 2.91 10.26
CA GLY A 669 -15.71 3.97 9.83
C GLY A 669 -15.05 5.05 8.98
N GLY A 670 -15.86 5.77 8.19
CA GLY A 670 -15.37 6.81 7.28
C GLY A 670 -14.84 8.07 7.98
N ALA A 671 -15.16 8.24 9.26
CA ALA A 671 -14.55 9.22 10.14
C ALA A 671 -14.09 8.53 11.42
N ALA A 672 -12.94 8.96 11.94
CA ALA A 672 -12.36 8.44 13.18
C ALA A 672 -11.80 9.58 14.02
N LEU A 673 -11.76 9.38 15.34
CA LEU A 673 -11.05 10.23 16.29
C LEU A 673 -9.93 9.42 16.92
N HIS A 674 -8.76 10.03 17.12
CA HIS A 674 -7.62 9.39 17.76
C HIS A 674 -6.83 10.37 18.62
N THR A 675 -6.24 9.88 19.71
CA THR A 675 -5.39 10.66 20.62
C THR A 675 -4.07 9.94 20.84
N TYR A 676 -2.97 10.62 20.51
CA TYR A 676 -1.63 10.08 20.67
C TYR A 676 -1.12 10.29 22.09
N GLY A 677 -0.63 9.22 22.71
CA GLY A 677 -0.07 9.23 24.07
C GLY A 677 1.40 9.63 24.16
N ALA A 678 2.10 9.71 23.03
CA ALA A 678 3.52 10.05 22.97
C ALA A 678 3.81 11.01 21.80
N PRO A 679 4.81 11.90 21.91
CA PRO A 679 5.22 12.74 20.81
C PRO A 679 6.00 11.92 19.76
N GLY A 680 5.93 12.34 18.51
CA GLY A 680 6.64 11.67 17.42
C GLY A 680 5.97 11.83 16.07
N THR A 681 6.60 11.25 15.06
CA THR A 681 6.01 11.16 13.72
C THR A 681 5.32 9.81 13.57
N PHE A 682 4.02 9.83 13.29
CA PHE A 682 3.21 8.64 13.10
C PHE A 682 2.77 8.53 11.64
N ASN A 683 2.85 7.33 11.07
CA ASN A 683 2.38 7.05 9.72
C ASN A 683 0.94 6.56 9.79
N VAL A 684 -0.01 7.47 9.60
CA VAL A 684 -1.43 7.11 9.58
C VAL A 684 -1.77 6.49 8.24
N ALA A 685 -2.39 5.34 8.27
CA ALA A 685 -2.82 4.63 7.08
C ALA A 685 -4.32 4.37 7.06
N LEU A 686 -4.91 4.50 5.87
CA LEU A 686 -6.29 4.17 5.59
C LEU A 686 -6.35 3.07 4.53
N MET A 687 -7.14 2.03 4.83
CA MET A 687 -7.59 1.03 3.86
C MET A 687 -9.10 1.13 3.71
N VAL A 688 -9.58 1.26 2.47
CA VAL A 688 -11.02 1.29 2.16
C VAL A 688 -11.33 0.07 1.31
N THR A 689 -12.38 -0.69 1.65
CA THR A 689 -12.84 -1.84 0.86
C THR A 689 -14.31 -1.66 0.51
N ASP A 690 -14.67 -1.87 -0.74
CA ASP A 690 -16.04 -1.72 -1.23
C ASP A 690 -16.89 -3.00 -1.00
N VAL A 691 -18.18 -2.96 -1.35
CA VAL A 691 -19.12 -4.08 -1.07
C VAL A 691 -18.74 -5.38 -1.75
N GLY A 692 -18.10 -5.31 -2.92
CA GLY A 692 -17.65 -6.48 -3.65
C GLY A 692 -16.24 -6.93 -3.26
N GLY A 693 -15.69 -6.43 -2.15
CA GLY A 693 -14.40 -6.85 -1.59
C GLY A 693 -13.16 -6.25 -2.25
N ALA A 694 -13.28 -5.26 -3.15
CA ALA A 694 -12.09 -4.61 -3.70
C ALA A 694 -11.58 -3.54 -2.74
N ALA A 695 -10.30 -3.61 -2.43
CA ALA A 695 -9.65 -2.62 -1.61
C ALA A 695 -9.01 -1.51 -2.46
N ALA A 696 -9.17 -0.27 -1.99
CA ALA A 696 -8.43 0.86 -2.50
C ALA A 696 -6.94 0.71 -2.17
N ARG A 697 -6.10 1.40 -2.94
CA ARG A 697 -4.69 1.54 -2.57
C ARG A 697 -4.61 2.13 -1.16
N ARG A 698 -3.83 1.49 -0.27
CA ARG A 698 -3.58 1.97 1.08
C ARG A 698 -3.00 3.38 1.01
N VAL A 699 -3.69 4.35 1.61
CA VAL A 699 -3.27 5.75 1.69
C VAL A 699 -2.47 5.90 2.97
N VAL A 700 -1.28 6.50 2.90
CA VAL A 700 -0.45 6.76 4.09
C VAL A 700 -0.07 8.24 4.12
N LYS A 701 -0.35 8.91 5.23
CA LYS A 701 0.11 10.29 5.50
C LYS A 701 0.82 10.33 6.85
N SER A 702 1.94 11.04 6.90
CA SER A 702 2.66 11.28 8.16
C SER A 702 2.03 12.42 8.94
N ILE A 703 1.82 12.22 10.24
CA ILE A 703 1.44 13.26 11.19
C ILE A 703 2.55 13.44 12.22
N LEU A 704 2.94 14.69 12.49
CA LEU A 704 3.89 15.03 13.54
C LEU A 704 3.10 15.47 14.78
N VAL A 705 3.20 14.70 15.85
CA VAL A 705 2.62 15.03 17.15
C VAL A 705 3.72 15.63 18.01
N ALA A 706 3.58 16.91 18.34
CA ALA A 706 4.53 17.60 19.20
C ALA A 706 4.32 17.24 20.68
N ALA A 707 5.37 17.37 21.48
CA ALA A 707 5.22 17.24 22.93
C ALA A 707 4.29 18.33 23.47
N ALA A 708 3.51 18.00 24.51
CA ALA A 708 2.76 19.03 25.24
C ALA A 708 3.74 20.06 25.83
N PRO A 709 3.36 21.34 26.00
CA PRO A 709 4.24 22.35 26.58
C PRO A 709 4.77 21.93 27.96
N LEU A 710 6.07 22.13 28.19
CA LEU A 710 6.72 21.83 29.47
C LEU A 710 6.29 22.86 30.54
N VAL A 711 5.73 22.36 31.64
CA VAL A 711 5.29 23.15 32.80
C VAL A 711 5.97 22.60 34.05
N ALA A 712 6.48 23.51 34.89
CA ALA A 712 7.11 23.18 36.17
C ALA A 712 6.46 23.96 37.31
N ASP A 713 6.36 23.31 38.46
CA ASP A 713 5.98 23.89 39.75
C ASP A 713 6.74 23.17 40.88
N PHE A 714 6.70 23.68 42.10
CA PHE A 714 7.21 22.97 43.28
C PHE A 714 6.51 23.37 44.58
N ALA A 715 6.50 22.47 45.56
CA ALA A 715 6.12 22.76 46.94
C ALA A 715 7.34 22.69 47.86
N PHE A 716 7.28 23.36 49.02
CA PHE A 716 8.28 23.24 50.07
C PHE A 716 7.63 22.98 51.42
N SER A 717 8.34 22.32 52.33
CA SER A 717 7.87 22.03 53.69
C SER A 717 9.04 22.11 54.68
N PRO A 718 8.85 22.70 55.87
CA PRO A 718 7.60 23.28 56.38
C PRO A 718 7.24 24.63 55.74
N ASP A 719 5.96 25.04 55.79
CA ASP A 719 5.48 26.33 55.27
C ASP A 719 6.08 27.55 56.02
N SER A 720 6.64 27.33 57.21
CA SER A 720 7.32 28.34 58.03
C SER A 720 8.68 27.80 58.51
N PRO A 721 9.69 27.78 57.63
CA PRO A 721 11.00 27.24 57.94
C PRO A 721 11.77 28.12 58.92
N ILE A 722 12.64 27.50 59.71
CA ILE A 722 13.49 28.16 60.70
C ILE A 722 14.95 27.99 60.29
N ALA A 723 15.76 29.04 60.47
CA ALA A 723 17.18 29.02 60.16
C ALA A 723 17.89 27.91 60.97
N GLY A 724 18.65 27.07 60.25
CA GLY A 724 19.32 25.89 60.78
C GLY A 724 18.56 24.56 60.61
N ASP A 725 17.27 24.60 60.27
CA ASP A 725 16.46 23.39 60.01
C ASP A 725 16.38 23.06 58.51
N PRO A 726 16.25 21.78 58.13
CA PRO A 726 16.11 21.38 56.73
C PRO A 726 14.71 21.70 56.18
N VAL A 727 14.68 22.31 54.99
CA VAL A 727 13.49 22.55 54.18
C VAL A 727 13.49 21.58 53.01
N ALA A 728 12.44 20.78 52.88
CA ALA A 728 12.27 19.85 51.77
C ALA A 728 11.55 20.52 50.60
N PHE A 729 12.08 20.38 49.39
CA PHE A 729 11.51 20.90 48.14
C PHE A 729 11.10 19.73 47.25
N THR A 730 9.85 19.76 46.77
CA THR A 730 9.26 18.70 45.95
C THR A 730 8.74 19.29 44.64
N PRO A 731 9.30 18.92 43.47
CA PRO A 731 8.88 19.45 42.18
C PRO A 731 7.62 18.75 41.66
N SER A 732 6.93 19.43 40.76
CA SER A 732 5.83 18.90 39.95
C SER A 732 6.06 19.32 38.51
N VAL A 733 6.27 18.35 37.62
CA VAL A 733 6.57 18.57 36.19
C VAL A 733 5.46 17.94 35.34
N ALA A 734 4.99 18.67 34.33
CA ALA A 734 4.00 18.19 33.36
C ALA A 734 4.38 18.61 31.93
N GLY A 735 3.98 17.82 30.94
CA GLY A 735 4.33 18.06 29.53
C GLY A 735 5.81 17.80 29.22
N GLY A 736 6.30 18.32 28.10
CA GLY A 736 7.64 18.08 27.57
C GLY A 736 7.93 16.62 27.23
N VAL A 737 9.21 16.28 27.11
CA VAL A 737 9.72 14.92 26.81
C VAL A 737 10.59 14.40 27.95
N SER A 738 10.17 13.31 28.60
CA SER A 738 10.97 12.64 29.64
C SER A 738 12.19 11.91 29.08
N PRO A 739 13.29 11.74 29.84
CA PRO A 739 13.48 12.13 31.25
C PRO A 739 13.79 13.62 31.44
N TYR A 740 13.55 14.14 32.65
CA TYR A 740 13.80 15.53 33.02
C TYR A 740 15.11 15.68 33.81
N THR A 741 15.76 16.84 33.64
CA THR A 741 16.89 17.29 34.46
C THR A 741 16.44 18.50 35.27
N LEU A 742 16.50 18.39 36.61
CA LEU A 742 16.04 19.43 37.53
C LEU A 742 17.25 20.05 38.24
N SER A 743 17.29 21.37 38.25
CA SER A 743 18.29 22.16 38.97
C SER A 743 17.61 23.22 39.84
N TRP A 744 18.13 23.36 41.05
CA TRP A 744 17.62 24.24 42.09
C TRP A 744 18.66 25.31 42.42
N ASP A 745 18.21 26.55 42.54
CA ASP A 745 18.93 27.66 43.16
C ASP A 745 18.09 28.13 44.35
N PHE A 746 18.67 28.11 45.55
CA PHE A 746 17.94 28.39 46.77
C PHE A 746 17.90 29.87 47.15
N GLY A 747 18.54 30.76 46.38
CA GLY A 747 18.56 32.21 46.59
C GLY A 747 19.56 32.69 47.65
N ASP A 748 20.39 31.79 48.20
CA ASP A 748 21.43 32.05 49.21
C ASP A 748 22.85 31.67 48.72
N GLU A 749 23.08 31.76 47.41
CA GLU A 749 24.31 31.34 46.70
C GLU A 749 24.56 29.82 46.68
N SER A 750 23.61 29.02 47.17
CA SER A 750 23.66 27.55 47.10
C SER A 750 22.76 26.97 46.01
N SER A 751 23.09 25.77 45.53
CA SER A 751 22.35 25.07 44.47
C SER A 751 22.35 23.57 44.67
N ALA A 752 21.38 22.90 44.05
CA ALA A 752 21.27 21.43 44.04
C ALA A 752 20.72 20.92 42.70
N SER A 753 20.78 19.60 42.50
CA SER A 753 20.15 18.93 41.36
C SER A 753 19.47 17.63 41.80
N GLY A 754 18.41 17.24 41.09
CA GLY A 754 17.58 16.07 41.40
C GLY A 754 16.13 16.42 41.67
N ASP A 755 15.28 15.39 41.79
CA ASP A 755 13.84 15.55 41.98
C ASP A 755 13.51 16.18 43.34
N ALA A 756 13.49 15.39 44.42
CA ALA A 756 13.27 15.92 45.76
C ALA A 756 14.62 16.27 46.42
N VAL A 757 14.77 17.52 46.85
CA VAL A 757 15.99 18.02 47.49
C VAL A 757 15.67 18.63 48.86
N ALA A 758 16.63 18.60 49.77
CA ALA A 758 16.53 19.29 51.05
C ALA A 758 17.64 20.33 51.16
N HIS A 759 17.31 21.50 51.70
CA HIS A 759 18.26 22.61 51.89
C HIS A 759 18.16 23.19 53.30
N VAL A 760 19.27 23.66 53.84
CA VAL A 760 19.33 24.29 55.17
C VAL A 760 19.80 25.73 55.01
N TYR A 761 18.92 26.67 55.33
CA TYR A 761 19.27 28.09 55.35
C TYR A 761 20.01 28.44 56.64
N GLY A 762 21.24 28.92 56.51
CA GLY A 762 22.09 29.28 57.65
C GLY A 762 21.69 30.57 58.36
N SER A 763 20.82 31.39 57.77
CA SER A 763 20.35 32.67 58.31
C SER A 763 18.88 32.91 58.01
N ALA A 764 18.21 33.69 58.85
CA ALA A 764 16.86 34.17 58.59
C ALA A 764 16.84 35.15 57.41
N GLY A 765 15.76 35.16 56.64
CA GLY A 765 15.64 36.00 55.45
C GLY A 765 14.53 35.53 54.51
N THR A 766 14.33 36.26 53.42
CA THR A 766 13.49 35.83 52.30
C THR A 766 14.39 35.47 51.14
N PHE A 767 14.24 34.26 50.62
CA PHE A 767 15.06 33.71 49.55
C PHE A 767 14.18 33.34 48.36
N ASP A 768 14.56 33.76 47.15
CA ASP A 768 13.86 33.40 45.93
C ASP A 768 14.38 32.07 45.40
N VAL A 769 13.60 31.01 45.61
CA VAL A 769 13.96 29.66 45.18
C VAL A 769 13.54 29.47 43.74
N THR A 770 14.51 29.12 42.91
CA THR A 770 14.34 28.92 41.47
C THR A 770 14.48 27.44 41.14
N LEU A 771 13.43 26.84 40.57
CA LEU A 771 13.49 25.54 39.93
C LEU A 771 13.58 25.73 38.42
N THR A 772 14.63 25.17 37.81
CA THR A 772 14.75 25.05 36.36
C THR A 772 14.63 23.58 35.96
N VAL A 773 13.74 23.30 35.01
CA VAL A 773 13.48 21.97 34.47
C VAL A 773 13.85 21.97 33.00
N LEU A 774 14.77 21.08 32.62
CA LEU A 774 15.15 20.80 31.24
C LEU A 774 14.63 19.41 30.87
N ASP A 775 13.87 19.31 29.80
CA ASP A 775 13.41 18.02 29.27
C ASP A 775 14.45 17.41 28.31
N SER A 776 14.30 16.13 27.97
CA SER A 776 15.26 15.46 27.07
C SER A 776 15.19 15.93 25.61
N GLY A 777 14.11 16.65 25.25
CA GLY A 777 13.95 17.30 23.95
C GLY A 777 14.67 18.65 23.85
N GLY A 778 15.25 19.14 24.96
CA GLY A 778 15.95 20.42 25.05
C GLY A 778 15.05 21.60 25.40
N ALA A 779 13.76 21.40 25.69
CA ALA A 779 12.89 22.45 26.18
C ALA A 779 13.19 22.72 27.66
N SER A 780 13.30 24.00 28.02
CA SER A 780 13.60 24.44 29.39
C SER A 780 12.52 25.40 29.89
N THR A 781 12.11 25.23 31.15
CA THR A 781 11.20 26.14 31.85
C THR A 781 11.70 26.40 33.26
N THR A 782 11.36 27.56 33.82
CA THR A 782 11.80 28.01 35.12
C THR A 782 10.63 28.55 35.92
N ILE A 783 10.56 28.23 37.21
CA ILE A 783 9.59 28.76 38.16
C ILE A 783 10.32 29.27 39.40
N VAL A 784 9.85 30.39 39.95
CA VAL A 784 10.42 31.03 41.15
C VAL A 784 9.35 31.14 42.23
N LYS A 785 9.65 30.73 43.46
CA LYS A 785 8.83 30.99 44.66
C LYS A 785 9.69 31.53 45.79
N SER A 786 9.18 32.54 46.50
CA SER A 786 9.86 33.09 47.67
C SER A 786 9.61 32.23 48.91
N VAL A 787 10.69 31.93 49.64
CA VAL A 787 10.69 31.20 50.91
C VAL A 787 11.16 32.14 52.01
N THR A 788 10.32 32.38 53.02
CA THR A 788 10.67 33.21 54.18
C THR A 788 11.09 32.32 55.35
N VAL A 789 12.34 32.43 55.74
CA VAL A 789 12.98 31.67 56.83
C VAL A 789 13.02 32.54 58.08
N ALA A 790 12.41 32.05 59.15
CA ALA A 790 12.41 32.70 60.46
C ALA A 790 13.75 32.46 61.20
N PRO A 791 14.17 33.37 62.09
CA PRO A 791 15.32 33.13 62.96
C PRO A 791 15.06 31.96 63.91
N THR A 792 16.13 31.27 64.32
CA THR A 792 16.07 30.27 65.38
C THR A 792 15.48 30.90 66.64
N PRO A 793 14.59 30.24 67.40
CA PRO A 793 14.00 30.85 68.59
C PRO A 793 15.04 31.33 69.60
N LEU A 794 14.84 32.51 70.19
CA LEU A 794 15.70 33.05 71.24
C LEU A 794 15.59 32.19 72.50
N VAL A 795 16.74 31.79 73.04
CA VAL A 795 16.86 31.10 74.33
C VAL A 795 17.94 31.81 75.15
N ALA A 796 17.67 32.03 76.43
CA ALA A 796 18.64 32.64 77.34
C ALA A 796 18.77 31.85 78.64
N ASP A 797 19.95 31.93 79.24
CA ASP A 797 20.23 31.41 80.58
C ASP A 797 21.17 32.38 81.32
N PHE A 798 21.41 32.15 82.61
CA PHE A 798 22.45 32.84 83.35
C PHE A 798 23.14 31.99 84.41
N THR A 799 24.37 32.36 84.74
CA THR A 799 25.13 31.78 85.85
C THR A 799 25.13 32.71 87.06
N VAL A 800 25.32 32.13 88.24
CA VAL A 800 25.37 32.83 89.54
C VAL A 800 26.63 32.39 90.27
N ASP A 801 27.46 33.33 90.71
CA ASP A 801 28.71 33.05 91.43
C ASP A 801 28.92 34.04 92.60
N PRO A 802 29.12 33.58 93.85
CA PRO A 802 29.09 32.18 94.29
C PRO A 802 27.69 31.57 94.23
N ALA A 803 27.61 30.27 93.95
CA ALA A 803 26.34 29.53 93.90
C ALA A 803 25.62 29.43 95.26
N SER A 804 26.32 29.76 96.35
CA SER A 804 25.78 29.78 97.73
C SER A 804 26.33 31.00 98.48
N PRO A 805 25.83 32.20 98.18
CA PRO A 805 26.33 33.44 98.78
C PRO A 805 25.92 33.57 100.25
N GLY A 806 26.82 34.11 101.06
CA GLY A 806 26.50 34.64 102.38
C GLY A 806 25.90 36.04 102.30
N GLU A 807 25.22 36.45 103.35
CA GLU A 807 24.73 37.82 103.52
C GLU A 807 25.89 38.83 103.39
N GLY A 808 25.76 39.78 102.45
CA GLY A 808 26.79 40.78 102.16
C GLY A 808 27.81 40.39 101.07
N ASP A 809 27.78 39.16 100.55
CA ASP A 809 28.63 38.77 99.42
C ASP A 809 28.22 39.49 98.12
N ILE A 810 29.20 39.83 97.29
CA ILE A 810 28.97 40.27 95.91
C ILE A 810 28.67 39.04 95.07
N VAL A 811 27.45 38.95 94.54
CA VAL A 811 27.00 37.87 93.67
C VAL A 811 27.05 38.32 92.22
N ALA A 812 27.87 37.66 91.40
CA ALA A 812 27.97 37.91 89.97
C ALA A 812 26.93 37.10 89.19
N PHE A 813 26.29 37.78 88.23
CA PHE A 813 25.35 37.20 87.28
C PHE A 813 25.88 37.40 85.87
N VAL A 814 25.97 36.33 85.08
CA VAL A 814 26.42 36.39 83.68
C VAL A 814 25.40 35.70 82.80
N ALA A 815 24.80 36.45 81.88
CA ALA A 815 23.82 35.95 80.92
C ALA A 815 24.50 35.24 79.74
N SER A 816 23.80 34.26 79.19
CA SER A 816 24.06 33.67 77.88
C SER A 816 22.77 33.73 77.06
N ALA A 817 22.89 34.05 75.78
CA ALA A 817 21.77 34.07 74.84
C ALA A 817 22.19 33.37 73.55
N ASN A 818 21.31 32.52 73.02
CA ASN A 818 21.50 31.78 71.77
C ASN A 818 20.20 31.85 70.95
N GLY A 819 20.29 31.70 69.63
CA GLY A 819 19.16 31.95 68.74
C GLY A 819 18.76 33.43 68.71
N GLY A 820 17.57 33.74 68.20
CA GLY A 820 17.08 35.09 67.95
C GLY A 820 17.91 35.86 66.93
N THR A 821 17.60 37.15 66.74
CA THR A 821 18.42 38.06 65.92
C THR A 821 19.19 39.04 66.80
N GLY A 822 20.52 39.01 66.76
CA GLY A 822 21.34 40.02 67.46
C GLY A 822 21.13 41.45 66.91
N PRO A 823 21.55 42.50 67.63
CA PRO A 823 22.08 42.50 69.00
C PRO A 823 21.00 42.20 70.07
N PHE A 824 21.42 41.64 71.21
CA PHE A 824 20.53 41.34 72.34
C PHE A 824 20.58 42.45 73.41
N SER A 825 19.46 42.65 74.10
CA SER A 825 19.35 43.46 75.30
C SER A 825 18.97 42.60 76.50
N PHE A 826 19.53 42.90 77.67
CA PHE A 826 19.42 42.09 78.88
C PHE A 826 18.87 42.96 80.01
N ALA A 827 17.82 42.51 80.66
CA ALA A 827 17.22 43.13 81.84
C ALA A 827 17.14 42.13 83.00
N TRP A 828 17.54 42.57 84.17
CA TRP A 828 17.59 41.77 85.40
C TRP A 828 16.60 42.31 86.41
N ASP A 829 15.86 41.40 87.05
CA ASP A 829 15.12 41.64 88.28
C ASP A 829 15.67 40.68 89.33
N PHE A 830 16.24 41.22 90.41
CA PHE A 830 16.90 40.43 91.44
C PHE A 830 15.91 39.84 92.46
N GLY A 831 14.61 40.14 92.37
CA GLY A 831 13.57 39.59 93.23
C GLY A 831 13.49 40.24 94.62
N ASP A 832 14.29 41.26 94.89
CA ASP A 832 14.27 42.08 96.11
C ASP A 832 13.76 43.52 95.85
N GLY A 833 13.29 43.78 94.62
CA GLY A 833 12.85 45.10 94.16
C GLY A 833 13.92 45.92 93.43
N SER A 834 15.15 45.42 93.32
CA SER A 834 16.21 46.03 92.50
C SER A 834 16.28 45.40 91.11
N VAL A 835 16.73 46.21 90.14
CA VAL A 835 16.85 45.83 88.73
C VAL A 835 18.18 46.30 88.16
N ASP A 836 18.67 45.64 87.13
CA ASP A 836 19.86 46.07 86.38
C ASP A 836 19.77 45.66 84.90
N SER A 837 20.78 46.01 84.10
CA SER A 837 20.86 45.72 82.67
C SER A 837 22.28 45.35 82.23
N GLY A 838 22.39 44.67 81.10
CA GLY A 838 23.67 44.26 80.51
C GLY A 838 23.95 42.75 80.60
N PRO A 839 24.91 42.24 79.81
CA PRO A 839 25.18 40.81 79.69
C PRO A 839 25.80 40.21 80.98
N SER A 840 26.33 41.04 81.87
CA SER A 840 26.75 40.66 83.20
C SER A 840 26.50 41.79 84.19
N THR A 841 26.20 41.44 85.43
CA THR A 841 25.95 42.37 86.54
C THR A 841 26.37 41.73 87.87
N THR A 842 26.45 42.52 88.93
CA THR A 842 26.70 42.05 90.30
C THR A 842 25.67 42.64 91.25
N HIS A 843 25.19 41.86 92.21
CA HIS A 843 24.26 42.32 93.23
C HIS A 843 24.61 41.79 94.62
N VAL A 844 24.19 42.49 95.67
CA VAL A 844 24.44 42.11 97.07
C VAL A 844 23.10 41.94 97.77
N TYR A 845 22.90 40.80 98.42
CA TYR A 845 21.64 40.46 99.10
C TYR A 845 21.77 40.44 100.62
N VAL A 846 20.67 40.72 101.31
CA VAL A 846 20.47 40.30 102.70
C VAL A 846 20.00 38.85 102.76
N ALA A 847 20.14 38.16 103.89
CA ALA A 847 19.77 36.76 103.97
C ALA A 847 18.29 36.48 103.64
N GLY A 848 18.04 35.54 102.73
CA GLY A 848 16.72 35.27 102.17
C GLY A 848 16.80 34.40 100.91
N ALA A 849 15.65 34.10 100.31
CA ALA A 849 15.57 33.43 99.03
C ALA A 849 14.94 34.37 98.00
N TYR A 850 15.68 34.67 96.93
CA TYR A 850 15.27 35.63 95.90
C TYR A 850 15.13 34.94 94.56
N THR A 851 14.07 35.26 93.82
CA THR A 851 13.87 34.74 92.47
C THR A 851 14.43 35.75 91.49
N VAL A 852 15.64 35.49 91.01
CA VAL A 852 16.32 36.34 90.03
C VAL A 852 15.78 35.99 88.66
N THR A 853 15.29 36.99 87.94
CA THR A 853 14.72 36.85 86.59
C THR A 853 15.58 37.62 85.61
N LEU A 854 16.04 36.93 84.56
CA LEU A 854 16.65 37.52 83.38
C LEU A 854 15.59 37.57 82.28
N ILE A 855 15.47 38.72 81.62
CA ILE A 855 14.72 38.89 80.37
C ILE A 855 15.72 39.30 79.30
N VAL A 856 15.82 38.51 78.23
CA VAL A 856 16.61 38.84 77.05
C VAL A 856 15.65 39.20 75.93
N THR A 857 15.89 40.32 75.26
CA THR A 857 15.15 40.75 74.06
C THR A 857 16.09 40.84 72.88
N ASP A 858 15.73 40.21 71.76
CA ASP A 858 16.48 40.29 70.51
C ASP A 858 16.09 41.53 69.67
N SER A 859 16.81 41.78 68.59
CA SER A 859 16.58 42.96 67.73
C SER A 859 15.29 42.90 66.93
N GLY A 860 14.69 41.70 66.79
CA GLY A 860 13.39 41.47 66.18
C GLY A 860 12.21 41.66 67.15
N GLY A 861 12.50 41.94 68.44
CA GLY A 861 11.51 42.09 69.50
C GLY A 861 11.07 40.78 70.16
N GLY A 862 11.71 39.66 69.81
CA GLY A 862 11.52 38.37 70.50
C GLY A 862 12.09 38.45 71.92
N THR A 863 11.35 37.93 72.89
CA THR A 863 11.76 37.93 74.31
C THR A 863 11.86 36.51 74.86
N PHE A 864 12.86 36.27 75.71
CA PHE A 864 13.00 35.05 76.49
C PHE A 864 13.25 35.39 77.94
N SER A 865 12.51 34.77 78.86
CA SER A 865 12.65 34.97 80.29
C SER A 865 13.03 33.67 80.99
N VAL A 866 13.99 33.76 81.90
CA VAL A 866 14.46 32.65 82.72
C VAL A 866 14.64 33.14 84.15
N SER A 867 14.25 32.32 85.13
CA SER A 867 14.38 32.65 86.54
C SER A 867 15.12 31.55 87.31
N LYS A 868 16.00 31.94 88.24
CA LYS A 868 16.69 31.03 89.18
C LYS A 868 16.57 31.57 90.60
N THR A 869 16.41 30.67 91.57
CA THR A 869 16.38 31.05 92.99
C THR A 869 17.80 31.14 93.55
N VAL A 870 18.14 32.30 94.12
CA VAL A 870 19.38 32.52 94.86
C VAL A 870 19.05 32.53 96.35
N THR A 871 19.61 31.58 97.09
CA THR A 871 19.44 31.49 98.56
C THR A 871 20.68 32.02 99.25
N VAL A 872 20.49 33.07 100.05
CA VAL A 872 21.55 33.81 100.73
C VAL A 872 21.54 33.42 102.20
N ALA A 873 22.62 32.83 102.68
CA ALA A 873 22.71 32.36 104.06
C ALA A 873 22.97 33.52 105.03
N ARG A 874 22.30 33.53 106.20
CA ARG A 874 22.67 34.44 107.30
C ARG A 874 24.08 34.13 107.78
N LEU A 875 24.86 35.18 108.05
CA LEU A 875 26.13 35.04 108.75
C LEU A 875 25.87 34.51 110.17
N THR A 876 26.21 33.25 110.45
CA THR A 876 26.26 32.73 111.82
C THR A 876 27.56 33.18 112.47
N GLN A 877 27.50 34.05 113.47
CA GLN A 877 28.66 34.33 114.33
C GLN A 877 29.06 33.07 115.09
N SER A 878 30.32 32.65 114.94
CA SER A 878 31.03 31.81 115.90
C SER A 878 32.37 32.43 116.22
#